data_AF-A0A368TMH7-F1
#
_entry.id   AF-A0A368TMH7-F1
#
_cell.length_a   1.000
_cell.length_b   1.000
_cell.length_c   1.000
_cell.angle_alpha   90.00
_cell.angle_beta   90.00
_cell.angle_gamma   90.00
#
_symmetry.space_group_name_H-M   'P 1'
#
loop_
_entity.id
_entity.type
_entity.pdbx_description
1 polymer ?
#
loop_
_entity_poly.entity_id
_entity_poly.type
_entity_poly.pdbx_seq_one_letter_code
_entity_poly.pdbx_strand_id
1 'polypeptide(L)'
;MLYKGAMITKNIELMRFLRTIVVVAFFLAFVSSLVVMSGVASATDTNVVAEWYDTKNNPDSFRVAFCQQPRSTATTVSEKIADMQWALTNLADVAVANGTDMIAFSEVAFVIYDCGPRPTLAETVPSTDLNESPVYYLMTQYAKENNIWIYYGDYVNSGNPNKPYNSGIMINPYGTLGFVYNKHYGSNSERKCGTFGESSYTFDIGHPLGKIGCLICKDFFTGGSEDIKNLDFDFMLGITADRDGREGHNSESWMRSIVTSSPRKKNGGLWANFADGGGSFFLDKKGNVLENVSGGGNLIKYHDYLLGNIIVDPDTKMWLAYNRDSNGDGKKDPCFICGPGDPEGFLYRGTRNANGTRNGDQMALINKMKGTGANSIYLMAIRSHGGDGDNTQNPFVDSDPTKGLDDDILNQWETWFTEMDNNGIVIFFFFYDDNIKVSNNIGWHLDGSDNLHPQEQYYIESIVNRFEHHKHIIWCIMEEVEEMGGDYVSHAKEIAEAISQADDHDHVIAVHKLTTELDFSEFANDPNIDQFAIQYGGSTSELHNGMVTAWCDAAGKYNLIMAEAGNHGMGDTARKKNWACAMGGAYVMILGMNIANTTMSDLEDCGRLVSFMESTNLNEMAPHDEVVTNGTGYCLASPGAEYVIYLPNGGSVTVDLSDATGTVNVEWYDPKNGTYHDEGTVAGGGNESFIPPFSGDAVLHMVTIVFDSGGGACPSISGLHTGTIKPTDDIAVQKMYTYPCPGTRGHSEYVRIWNASKTTAEGNWTGYEGDWHTISFDKLFILKANETYNYTIRTGSYPQIIHEHTANVTGGTITCEKFVDANGKGFNNKILAIKLYSAGVASASSSITGHKVHGESDGDAKLRNSVVNEQFDILKSIKGLYNRLF
;
A
#
# COMPACT_ATOMS: atom_id res chain seq x y z
N MET A 1 36.12 -58.31 -29.84
CA MET A 1 34.71 -58.36 -29.40
C MET A 1 34.59 -59.14 -28.08
N LEU A 2 35.33 -58.74 -27.03
CA LEU A 2 35.40 -59.50 -25.76
C LEU A 2 35.67 -58.59 -24.53
N TYR A 3 35.17 -57.33 -24.57
CA TYR A 3 35.34 -56.35 -23.49
C TYR A 3 34.11 -55.43 -23.27
N LYS A 4 32.92 -55.88 -23.67
CA LYS A 4 31.63 -55.17 -23.44
C LYS A 4 30.57 -56.02 -22.71
N GLY A 5 30.96 -57.14 -22.08
CA GLY A 5 30.04 -58.03 -21.36
C GLY A 5 30.03 -57.90 -19.83
N ALA A 6 31.01 -57.22 -19.23
CA ALA A 6 31.25 -57.28 -17.77
C ALA A 6 30.75 -56.07 -16.95
N MET A 7 30.30 -54.98 -17.59
CA MET A 7 29.82 -53.77 -16.88
C MET A 7 28.29 -53.68 -16.72
N ILE A 8 27.50 -54.49 -17.43
CA ILE A 8 26.03 -54.40 -17.38
C ILE A 8 25.46 -55.18 -16.18
N THR A 9 26.12 -56.25 -15.74
CA THR A 9 25.61 -57.12 -14.64
C THR A 9 25.81 -56.52 -13.24
N LYS A 10 26.79 -55.62 -13.04
CA LYS A 10 27.10 -55.05 -11.71
C LYS A 10 26.11 -53.95 -11.26
N ASN A 11 25.47 -53.23 -12.18
CA ASN A 11 24.55 -52.15 -11.84
C ASN A 11 23.11 -52.64 -11.52
N ILE A 12 22.75 -53.86 -11.92
CA ILE A 12 21.40 -54.40 -11.71
C ILE A 12 21.21 -54.95 -10.29
N GLU A 13 22.26 -55.52 -9.67
CA GLU A 13 22.18 -55.96 -8.27
C GLU A 13 22.26 -54.81 -7.27
N LEU A 14 23.05 -53.77 -7.54
CA LEU A 14 23.13 -52.58 -6.69
C LEU A 14 21.77 -51.86 -6.58
N MET A 15 21.03 -51.74 -7.69
CA MET A 15 19.67 -51.17 -7.69
C MET A 15 18.63 -52.08 -7.00
N ARG A 16 18.84 -53.40 -6.93
CA ARG A 16 17.96 -54.29 -6.15
C ARG A 16 18.22 -54.17 -4.65
N PHE A 17 19.49 -54.06 -4.24
CA PHE A 17 19.86 -53.88 -2.82
C PHE A 17 19.34 -52.55 -2.25
N LEU A 18 19.47 -51.45 -3.01
CA LEU A 18 18.97 -50.14 -2.62
C LEU A 18 17.43 -50.09 -2.49
N ARG A 19 16.68 -50.77 -3.38
CA ARG A 19 15.21 -50.83 -3.27
C ARG A 19 14.72 -51.58 -2.03
N THR A 20 15.43 -52.62 -1.57
CA THR A 20 15.05 -53.34 -0.34
C THR A 20 15.29 -52.51 0.93
N ILE A 21 16.32 -51.67 0.96
CA ILE A 21 16.61 -50.79 2.10
C ILE A 21 15.54 -49.68 2.22
N VAL A 22 15.13 -49.07 1.09
CA VAL A 22 14.10 -48.03 1.07
C VAL A 22 12.74 -48.54 1.56
N VAL A 23 12.34 -49.75 1.17
CA VAL A 23 11.04 -50.33 1.59
C VAL A 23 11.01 -50.68 3.09
N VAL A 24 12.13 -51.13 3.67
CA VAL A 24 12.21 -51.41 5.12
C VAL A 24 12.28 -50.11 5.95
N ALA A 25 12.92 -49.06 5.45
CA ALA A 25 12.91 -47.74 6.08
C ALA A 25 11.49 -47.11 6.11
N PHE A 26 10.75 -47.18 5.01
CA PHE A 26 9.38 -46.68 4.94
C PHE A 26 8.41 -47.40 5.89
N PHE A 27 8.57 -48.71 6.11
CA PHE A 27 7.68 -49.48 6.98
C PHE A 27 7.94 -49.24 8.48
N LEU A 28 9.14 -48.79 8.86
CA LEU A 28 9.46 -48.38 10.24
C LEU A 28 9.06 -46.92 10.50
N ALA A 29 9.19 -46.03 9.51
CA ALA A 29 8.78 -44.63 9.65
C ALA A 29 7.25 -44.49 9.83
N PHE A 30 6.44 -45.31 9.15
CA PHE A 30 4.97 -45.22 9.19
C PHE A 30 4.35 -45.59 10.55
N VAL A 31 5.09 -46.25 11.46
CA VAL A 31 4.61 -46.64 12.80
C VAL A 31 4.92 -45.57 13.86
N SER A 32 5.85 -44.65 13.58
CA SER A 32 6.18 -43.51 14.46
C SER A 32 5.33 -42.26 14.22
N SER A 33 4.72 -42.10 13.03
CA SER A 33 4.03 -40.87 12.61
C SER A 33 2.59 -40.69 13.14
N LEU A 34 2.20 -41.37 14.22
CA LEU A 34 0.90 -41.18 14.87
C LEU A 34 0.99 -40.42 16.20
N VAL A 35 2.18 -39.97 16.61
CA VAL A 35 2.42 -39.26 17.86
C VAL A 35 3.40 -38.12 17.62
N VAL A 36 3.05 -36.93 18.12
CA VAL A 36 3.78 -35.64 18.02
C VAL A 36 3.68 -34.95 16.65
N MET A 37 2.93 -33.85 16.65
CA MET A 37 2.96 -32.80 15.63
C MET A 37 4.26 -31.98 15.78
N SER A 38 5.10 -31.91 14.74
CA SER A 38 6.12 -30.85 14.54
C SER A 38 6.88 -31.09 13.22
N GLY A 39 7.13 -30.03 12.44
CA GLY A 39 7.92 -30.16 11.21
C GLY A 39 8.36 -28.84 10.58
N VAL A 40 9.68 -28.60 10.59
CA VAL A 40 10.46 -27.56 9.87
C VAL A 40 11.93 -28.07 9.79
N ALA A 41 12.80 -27.72 8.85
CA ALA A 41 12.76 -27.78 7.38
C ALA A 41 14.23 -27.71 6.85
N SER A 42 14.54 -28.21 5.64
CA SER A 42 15.75 -27.80 4.90
C SER A 42 15.66 -28.04 3.39
N ALA A 43 16.30 -27.18 2.60
CA ALA A 43 16.08 -26.99 1.16
C ALA A 43 17.35 -27.14 0.30
N THR A 44 17.20 -27.05 -1.04
CA THR A 44 18.25 -26.63 -2.02
C THR A 44 17.61 -25.98 -3.25
N ASP A 45 18.24 -24.92 -3.78
CA ASP A 45 17.68 -23.89 -4.69
C ASP A 45 17.54 -24.23 -6.19
N THR A 46 16.67 -23.48 -6.91
CA THR A 46 17.12 -22.40 -7.85
C THR A 46 15.96 -21.63 -8.54
N ASN A 47 16.07 -20.29 -8.54
CA ASN A 47 15.42 -19.28 -9.40
C ASN A 47 13.88 -19.20 -9.50
N VAL A 48 13.29 -18.15 -8.89
CA VAL A 48 12.42 -17.11 -9.49
C VAL A 48 11.84 -16.23 -8.35
N VAL A 49 12.01 -14.90 -8.48
CA VAL A 49 11.25 -13.74 -7.92
C VAL A 49 10.83 -13.74 -6.43
N ALA A 50 10.71 -12.54 -5.84
CA ALA A 50 10.39 -12.35 -4.43
C ALA A 50 8.88 -12.52 -4.14
N GLU A 51 8.50 -13.64 -3.51
CA GLU A 51 7.17 -13.88 -2.94
C GLU A 51 7.32 -14.66 -1.61
N TRP A 52 7.52 -13.98 -0.48
CA TRP A 52 7.36 -14.59 0.87
C TRP A 52 7.03 -13.52 1.94
N TYR A 53 5.81 -12.97 1.88
CA TYR A 53 5.10 -12.48 3.06
C TYR A 53 3.98 -13.48 3.39
N ASP A 54 4.32 -14.52 4.14
CA ASP A 54 3.39 -15.55 4.63
C ASP A 54 3.06 -15.26 6.11
N THR A 55 2.06 -14.42 6.34
CA THR A 55 1.50 -14.14 7.69
C THR A 55 0.57 -15.29 8.08
N LYS A 56 1.11 -16.24 8.83
CA LYS A 56 0.61 -17.62 8.99
C LYS A 56 -0.82 -17.83 9.54
N ASN A 57 -1.59 -16.80 9.82
CA ASN A 57 -2.97 -16.91 10.32
C ASN A 57 -3.97 -15.86 9.79
N ASN A 58 -3.52 -14.77 9.15
CA ASN A 58 -4.38 -13.91 8.35
C ASN A 58 -3.52 -13.05 7.39
N PRO A 59 -3.63 -13.20 6.05
CA PRO A 59 -2.96 -12.29 5.09
C PRO A 59 -3.57 -10.88 5.09
N ASP A 60 -4.70 -10.72 5.77
CA ASP A 60 -5.60 -9.58 5.60
C ASP A 60 -5.55 -8.54 6.72
N SER A 61 -4.83 -8.82 7.81
CA SER A 61 -4.67 -7.94 8.96
C SER A 61 -3.28 -8.05 9.56
N PHE A 62 -2.68 -6.93 9.98
CA PHE A 62 -1.44 -6.93 10.77
C PHE A 62 -1.76 -6.91 12.26
N ARG A 63 -1.50 -8.03 12.94
CA ARG A 63 -1.76 -8.17 14.37
C ARG A 63 -0.58 -7.68 15.19
N VAL A 64 -0.77 -6.61 15.94
CA VAL A 64 0.20 -6.10 16.90
C VAL A 64 -0.13 -6.61 18.29
N ALA A 65 0.87 -7.12 19.02
CA ALA A 65 0.74 -7.47 20.43
C ALA A 65 1.70 -6.66 21.31
N PHE A 66 1.24 -6.29 22.51
CA PHE A 66 2.15 -5.94 23.59
C PHE A 66 2.25 -7.10 24.60
N CYS A 67 3.48 -7.36 25.05
CA CYS A 67 3.79 -8.34 26.07
C CYS A 67 4.10 -7.63 27.39
N GLN A 68 3.24 -7.81 28.39
CA GLN A 68 3.41 -7.23 29.72
C GLN A 68 4.14 -8.23 30.63
N GLN A 69 5.48 -8.20 30.62
CA GLN A 69 6.33 -9.15 31.34
C GLN A 69 6.68 -8.69 32.78
N PRO A 70 7.15 -9.59 33.67
CA PRO A 70 7.66 -9.20 34.99
C PRO A 70 8.83 -8.23 34.89
N ARG A 71 8.97 -7.33 35.87
CA ARG A 71 10.15 -6.48 35.96
C ARG A 71 11.41 -7.29 36.22
N SER A 72 12.37 -7.20 35.31
CA SER A 72 13.67 -7.87 35.47
C SER A 72 14.42 -7.39 36.70
N THR A 73 15.11 -8.33 37.35
CA THR A 73 16.10 -8.06 38.41
C THR A 73 17.52 -8.46 37.99
N ALA A 74 17.72 -8.81 36.71
CA ALA A 74 18.99 -9.29 36.18
C ALA A 74 20.12 -8.27 36.35
N THR A 75 21.20 -8.70 37.02
CA THR A 75 22.43 -7.92 37.22
C THR A 75 23.61 -8.45 36.40
N THR A 76 23.45 -9.62 35.80
CA THR A 76 24.45 -10.32 34.97
C THR A 76 23.87 -10.71 33.61
N VAL A 77 24.76 -10.89 32.62
CA VAL A 77 24.36 -11.29 31.26
C VAL A 77 23.61 -12.64 31.24
N SER A 78 23.98 -13.59 32.11
CA SER A 78 23.28 -14.88 32.21
C SER A 78 21.86 -14.77 32.76
N GLU A 79 21.63 -13.88 33.73
CA GLU A 79 20.28 -13.58 34.23
C GLU A 79 19.45 -12.86 33.15
N LYS A 80 20.05 -11.91 32.43
CA LYS A 80 19.42 -11.19 31.31
C LYS A 80 18.92 -12.14 30.21
N ILE A 81 19.75 -13.13 29.84
CA ILE A 81 19.37 -14.18 28.88
C ILE A 81 18.23 -15.06 29.43
N ALA A 82 18.24 -15.38 30.73
CA ALA A 82 17.19 -16.19 31.33
C ALA A 82 15.83 -15.46 31.39
N ASP A 83 15.83 -14.16 31.71
CA ASP A 83 14.63 -13.32 31.69
C ASP A 83 14.06 -13.17 30.27
N MET A 84 14.94 -12.97 29.27
CA MET A 84 14.56 -12.96 27.85
C MET A 84 13.96 -14.31 27.40
N GLN A 85 14.61 -15.43 27.72
CA GLN A 85 14.10 -16.77 27.39
C GLN A 85 12.75 -17.04 28.05
N TRP A 86 12.57 -16.62 29.31
CA TRP A 86 11.28 -16.72 29.99
C TRP A 86 10.19 -15.92 29.25
N ALA A 87 10.49 -14.69 28.84
CA ALA A 87 9.55 -13.83 28.13
C ALA A 87 9.19 -14.39 26.74
N LEU A 88 10.15 -14.96 26.01
CA LEU A 88 9.89 -15.63 24.75
C LEU A 88 8.93 -16.83 24.95
N THR A 89 9.28 -17.77 25.84
CA THR A 89 8.48 -19.00 26.03
C THR A 89 7.10 -18.78 26.67
N ASN A 90 6.93 -17.75 27.51
CA ASN A 90 5.68 -17.54 28.25
C ASN A 90 4.78 -16.45 27.65
N LEU A 91 5.32 -15.61 26.76
CA LEU A 91 4.56 -14.51 26.14
C LEU A 91 4.70 -14.52 24.61
N ALA A 92 5.92 -14.50 24.07
CA ALA A 92 6.10 -14.41 22.61
C ALA A 92 5.57 -15.64 21.86
N ASP A 93 5.86 -16.86 22.35
CA ASP A 93 5.37 -18.11 21.74
C ASP A 93 3.84 -18.16 21.71
N VAL A 94 3.19 -17.58 22.73
CA VAL A 94 1.72 -17.47 22.81
C VAL A 94 1.20 -16.44 21.82
N ALA A 95 1.88 -15.30 21.66
CA ALA A 95 1.52 -14.28 20.66
C ALA A 95 1.68 -14.82 19.22
N VAL A 96 2.81 -15.45 18.91
CA VAL A 96 3.08 -16.12 17.61
C VAL A 96 2.01 -17.19 17.33
N ALA A 97 1.67 -18.03 18.33
CA ALA A 97 0.63 -19.05 18.17
C ALA A 97 -0.78 -18.47 17.92
N ASN A 98 -1.02 -17.20 18.27
CA ASN A 98 -2.25 -16.45 17.94
C ASN A 98 -2.10 -15.59 16.66
N GLY A 99 -1.08 -15.81 15.84
CA GLY A 99 -0.92 -15.11 14.56
C GLY A 99 -0.53 -13.64 14.71
N THR A 100 0.34 -13.32 15.66
CA THR A 100 0.89 -11.96 15.81
C THR A 100 2.01 -11.69 14.82
N ASP A 101 2.02 -10.50 14.22
CA ASP A 101 3.03 -10.05 13.25
C ASP A 101 4.04 -9.06 13.86
N MET A 102 3.68 -8.35 14.94
CA MET A 102 4.62 -7.55 15.74
C MET A 102 4.42 -7.73 17.25
N ILE A 103 5.52 -7.96 17.98
CA ILE A 103 5.54 -7.97 19.45
C ILE A 103 6.32 -6.77 20.00
N ALA A 104 5.70 -6.04 20.94
CA ALA A 104 6.36 -5.01 21.75
C ALA A 104 6.54 -5.45 23.21
N PHE A 105 7.75 -5.27 23.75
CA PHE A 105 8.09 -5.41 25.17
C PHE A 105 8.36 -4.04 25.81
N SER A 106 8.42 -4.00 27.14
CA SER A 106 8.65 -2.77 27.91
C SER A 106 10.06 -2.14 27.72
N GLU A 107 10.26 -0.96 28.33
CA GLU A 107 11.61 -0.38 28.50
C GLU A 107 12.48 -1.31 29.35
N VAL A 108 13.76 -1.45 28.99
CA VAL A 108 14.76 -2.32 29.64
C VAL A 108 14.24 -3.72 29.97
N ALA A 109 13.62 -4.35 28.98
CA ALA A 109 12.72 -5.49 29.12
C ALA A 109 13.26 -6.67 29.94
N PHE A 110 14.57 -6.92 29.86
CA PHE A 110 15.25 -8.09 30.42
C PHE A 110 16.43 -7.72 31.33
N VAL A 111 16.52 -6.46 31.80
CA VAL A 111 17.61 -6.00 32.68
C VAL A 111 17.12 -5.11 33.82
N ILE A 112 17.85 -5.11 34.94
CA ILE A 112 17.57 -4.21 36.06
C ILE A 112 17.78 -2.73 35.66
N TYR A 113 16.92 -1.84 36.14
CA TYR A 113 17.00 -0.40 35.87
C TYR A 113 18.20 0.31 36.53
N ASP A 114 18.94 -0.36 37.43
CA ASP A 114 19.97 0.26 38.28
C ASP A 114 21.22 0.71 37.51
N CYS A 115 21.80 1.84 37.91
CA CYS A 115 22.99 2.42 37.26
C CYS A 115 24.25 1.54 37.32
N GLY A 116 24.39 0.68 38.34
CA GLY A 116 25.62 -0.08 38.58
C GLY A 116 25.88 -1.16 37.52
N PRO A 117 24.91 -2.04 37.23
CA PRO A 117 25.08 -3.10 36.23
C PRO A 117 25.09 -2.64 34.77
N ARG A 118 24.49 -1.48 34.42
CA ARG A 118 24.28 -1.08 33.00
C ARG A 118 25.51 -1.23 32.10
N PRO A 119 26.72 -0.77 32.49
CA PRO A 119 27.91 -0.87 31.62
C PRO A 119 28.34 -2.32 31.32
N THR A 120 27.98 -3.27 32.17
CA THR A 120 28.27 -4.71 31.99
C THR A 120 27.16 -5.44 31.25
N LEU A 121 25.94 -4.87 31.21
CA LEU A 121 24.76 -5.45 30.55
C LEU A 121 24.49 -4.88 29.16
N ALA A 122 25.22 -3.83 28.77
CA ALA A 122 25.03 -3.12 27.51
C ALA A 122 25.64 -3.85 26.31
N GLU A 123 24.87 -3.93 25.24
CA GLU A 123 25.20 -4.70 24.03
C GLU A 123 25.66 -3.80 22.88
N THR A 124 26.42 -4.36 21.93
CA THR A 124 26.87 -3.68 20.72
C THR A 124 25.88 -3.94 19.58
N VAL A 125 24.85 -3.10 19.45
CA VAL A 125 23.79 -3.30 18.45
C VAL A 125 24.07 -2.50 17.17
N PRO A 126 24.07 -3.11 15.97
CA PRO A 126 23.97 -4.55 15.70
C PRO A 126 25.33 -5.25 15.84
N SER A 127 25.33 -6.49 16.37
CA SER A 127 26.48 -7.40 16.30
C SER A 127 25.99 -8.84 16.15
N THR A 128 26.76 -9.66 15.46
CA THR A 128 26.52 -11.11 15.34
C THR A 128 27.39 -11.93 16.29
N ASP A 129 28.22 -11.28 17.12
CA ASP A 129 28.97 -11.95 18.17
C ASP A 129 28.11 -12.12 19.44
N LEU A 130 27.80 -13.38 19.76
CA LEU A 130 27.11 -13.80 20.99
C LEU A 130 27.77 -13.30 22.28
N ASN A 131 29.06 -12.96 22.28
CA ASN A 131 29.76 -12.42 23.45
C ASN A 131 29.57 -10.90 23.61
N GLU A 132 29.30 -10.19 22.52
CA GLU A 132 29.05 -8.74 22.53
C GLU A 132 27.57 -8.41 22.67
N SER A 133 26.70 -9.22 22.06
CA SER A 133 25.25 -8.95 21.96
C SER A 133 24.40 -10.24 22.00
N PRO A 134 24.42 -10.99 23.12
CA PRO A 134 23.71 -12.26 23.23
C PRO A 134 22.18 -12.17 23.10
N VAL A 135 21.53 -11.13 23.66
CA VAL A 135 20.07 -10.98 23.57
C VAL A 135 19.70 -10.51 22.18
N TYR A 136 20.37 -9.49 21.63
CA TYR A 136 20.11 -9.08 20.25
C TYR A 136 20.29 -10.24 19.26
N TYR A 137 21.36 -11.01 19.37
CA TYR A 137 21.57 -12.19 18.53
C TYR A 137 20.42 -13.20 18.67
N LEU A 138 20.04 -13.59 19.88
CA LEU A 138 18.96 -14.57 20.09
C LEU A 138 17.60 -14.05 19.61
N MET A 139 17.30 -12.76 19.82
CA MET A 139 16.09 -12.12 19.34
C MET A 139 16.04 -12.05 17.80
N THR A 140 17.18 -11.84 17.10
CA THR A 140 17.21 -11.93 15.63
C THR A 140 16.94 -13.33 15.11
N GLN A 141 17.39 -14.39 15.81
CA GLN A 141 17.07 -15.75 15.42
C GLN A 141 15.58 -16.04 15.66
N TYR A 142 15.04 -15.66 16.82
CA TYR A 142 13.62 -15.84 17.13
C TYR A 142 12.69 -15.10 16.15
N ALA A 143 13.00 -13.83 15.83
CA ALA A 143 12.26 -13.04 14.84
C ALA A 143 12.21 -13.74 13.48
N LYS A 144 13.34 -14.30 13.04
CA LYS A 144 13.49 -15.00 11.77
C LYS A 144 12.82 -16.37 11.74
N GLU A 145 12.90 -17.13 12.83
CA GLU A 145 12.29 -18.46 12.93
C GLU A 145 10.75 -18.38 12.95
N ASN A 146 10.20 -17.28 13.47
CA ASN A 146 8.76 -17.07 13.62
C ASN A 146 8.16 -16.09 12.58
N ASN A 147 8.98 -15.48 11.71
CA ASN A 147 8.58 -14.46 10.72
C ASN A 147 7.85 -13.25 11.35
N ILE A 148 8.45 -12.65 12.39
CA ILE A 148 7.77 -11.66 13.24
C ILE A 148 8.65 -10.42 13.53
N TRP A 149 8.03 -9.24 13.59
CA TRP A 149 8.67 -8.01 14.07
C TRP A 149 8.77 -8.01 15.61
N ILE A 150 9.88 -7.51 16.16
CA ILE A 150 10.05 -7.42 17.61
C ILE A 150 10.66 -6.08 18.02
N TYR A 151 9.96 -5.37 18.91
CA TYR A 151 10.44 -4.15 19.55
C TYR A 151 10.63 -4.38 21.05
N TYR A 152 11.82 -4.08 21.59
CA TYR A 152 12.10 -4.24 23.01
C TYR A 152 13.11 -3.20 23.52
N GLY A 153 13.01 -2.82 24.80
CA GLY A 153 13.96 -1.92 25.44
C GLY A 153 15.18 -2.64 26.02
N ASP A 154 16.38 -2.07 25.86
CA ASP A 154 17.62 -2.58 26.47
C ASP A 154 18.71 -1.49 26.60
N TYR A 155 19.88 -1.83 27.16
CA TYR A 155 21.05 -0.97 27.17
C TYR A 155 21.97 -1.24 25.97
N VAL A 156 22.34 -0.18 25.25
CA VAL A 156 23.20 -0.25 24.05
C VAL A 156 24.49 0.54 24.25
N ASN A 157 25.61 0.02 23.79
CA ASN A 157 26.92 0.64 23.90
C ASN A 157 27.00 1.97 23.15
N SER A 158 27.40 3.03 23.85
CA SER A 158 27.46 4.42 23.35
C SER A 158 28.86 4.88 22.92
N GLY A 159 29.85 3.98 22.94
CA GLY A 159 31.27 4.33 22.92
C GLY A 159 31.80 4.92 24.24
N ASN A 160 30.93 5.30 25.18
CA ASN A 160 31.34 5.61 26.56
C ASN A 160 31.16 4.37 27.46
N PRO A 161 32.26 3.72 27.91
CA PRO A 161 32.21 2.44 28.62
C PRO A 161 31.63 2.51 30.04
N ASN A 162 31.15 3.68 30.48
CA ASN A 162 30.46 3.85 31.77
C ASN A 162 29.03 4.41 31.62
N LYS A 163 28.58 4.69 30.39
CA LYS A 163 27.31 5.37 30.11
C LYS A 163 26.64 4.84 28.84
N PRO A 164 26.09 3.61 28.83
CA PRO A 164 25.33 3.13 27.68
C PRO A 164 24.09 4.00 27.42
N TYR A 165 23.55 3.89 26.21
CA TYR A 165 22.20 4.35 25.92
C TYR A 165 21.17 3.45 26.62
N ASN A 166 19.98 4.01 26.85
CA ASN A 166 18.77 3.25 27.10
C ASN A 166 17.96 3.33 25.80
N SER A 167 17.68 2.20 25.18
CA SER A 167 17.32 2.15 23.76
C SER A 167 16.19 1.18 23.50
N GLY A 168 15.34 1.51 22.53
CA GLY A 168 14.38 0.59 21.92
C GLY A 168 15.02 0.02 20.66
N ILE A 169 15.01 -1.31 20.52
CA ILE A 169 15.62 -2.04 19.41
C ILE A 169 14.49 -2.69 18.62
N MET A 170 14.38 -2.35 17.33
CA MET A 170 13.46 -2.99 16.40
C MET A 170 14.19 -4.02 15.55
N ILE A 171 13.68 -5.25 15.54
CA ILE A 171 14.15 -6.36 14.71
C ILE A 171 13.03 -6.74 13.74
N ASN A 172 13.38 -6.96 12.47
CA ASN A 172 12.43 -7.34 11.43
C ASN A 172 12.31 -8.88 11.27
N PRO A 173 11.28 -9.38 10.54
CA PRO A 173 11.08 -10.80 10.27
C PRO A 173 12.24 -11.51 9.56
N TYR A 174 13.17 -10.78 8.94
CA TYR A 174 14.36 -11.36 8.31
C TYR A 174 15.48 -11.67 9.31
N GLY A 175 15.33 -11.27 10.57
CA GLY A 175 16.35 -11.36 11.60
C GLY A 175 17.47 -10.32 11.42
N THR A 176 17.15 -9.14 10.89
CA THR A 176 18.09 -8.01 10.83
C THR A 176 17.55 -6.80 11.61
N LEU A 177 18.45 -5.86 11.89
CA LEU A 177 18.09 -4.62 12.59
C LEU A 177 17.19 -3.77 11.68
N GLY A 178 15.99 -3.43 12.16
CA GLY A 178 15.19 -2.35 11.59
C GLY A 178 15.77 -1.01 12.01
N PHE A 179 15.71 -0.70 13.31
CA PHE A 179 16.27 0.54 13.85
C PHE A 179 16.63 0.44 15.34
N VAL A 180 17.37 1.43 15.83
CA VAL A 180 17.58 1.69 17.26
C VAL A 180 17.13 3.10 17.59
N TYR A 181 16.16 3.22 18.50
CA TYR A 181 15.76 4.49 19.11
C TYR A 181 16.49 4.66 20.44
N ASN A 182 17.27 5.73 20.61
CA ASN A 182 18.00 6.03 21.85
C ASN A 182 17.26 7.09 22.65
N LYS A 183 16.81 6.77 23.87
CA LYS A 183 16.09 7.68 24.78
C LYS A 183 16.72 9.07 24.81
N HIS A 184 15.95 10.11 24.54
CA HIS A 184 16.43 11.50 24.43
C HIS A 184 16.52 12.20 25.78
N TYR A 185 15.69 11.79 26.75
CA TYR A 185 15.54 12.45 28.04
C TYR A 185 15.60 11.46 29.21
N GLY A 186 16.70 11.54 29.98
CA GLY A 186 16.85 10.83 31.24
C GLY A 186 16.40 11.62 32.46
N SER A 187 15.91 10.90 33.47
CA SER A 187 15.73 11.42 34.84
C SER A 187 17.06 11.81 35.51
N ASN A 188 16.98 12.55 36.63
CA ASN A 188 18.16 13.01 37.38
C ASN A 188 19.05 11.87 37.92
N SER A 189 18.51 10.66 38.09
CA SER A 189 19.28 9.45 38.39
C SER A 189 19.98 8.91 37.15
N GLU A 190 19.25 8.73 36.04
CA GLU A 190 19.80 8.20 34.78
C GLU A 190 20.91 9.08 34.19
N ARG A 191 20.82 10.41 34.30
CA ARG A 191 21.85 11.35 33.80
C ARG A 191 23.25 11.09 34.39
N LYS A 192 23.34 10.38 35.52
CA LYS A 192 24.60 9.96 36.13
C LYS A 192 25.27 8.81 35.37
N CYS A 193 24.50 7.92 34.74
CA CYS A 193 24.94 6.60 34.25
C CYS A 193 24.46 6.22 32.83
N GLY A 194 23.78 7.13 32.12
CA GLY A 194 23.37 6.94 30.73
C GLY A 194 23.85 8.06 29.80
N THR A 195 23.84 7.77 28.51
CA THR A 195 23.96 8.73 27.40
C THR A 195 22.59 8.86 26.69
N PHE A 196 22.31 9.98 26.03
CA PHE A 196 20.99 10.32 25.50
C PHE A 196 21.09 11.10 24.18
N GLY A 197 20.07 10.98 23.32
CA GLY A 197 19.78 11.94 22.24
C GLY A 197 20.71 11.90 21.02
N GLU A 198 20.73 10.79 20.28
CA GLU A 198 21.48 10.67 19.00
C GLU A 198 20.70 9.97 17.86
N SER A 199 19.43 9.60 18.06
CA SER A 199 18.59 8.93 17.04
C SER A 199 17.50 9.85 16.47
N SER A 200 16.91 9.46 15.34
CA SER A 200 15.60 9.98 14.92
C SER A 200 14.53 9.68 15.96
N TYR A 201 13.40 10.40 15.92
CA TYR A 201 12.17 10.05 16.62
C TYR A 201 11.24 9.17 15.77
N THR A 202 11.39 9.21 14.43
CA THR A 202 10.56 8.46 13.48
C THR A 202 11.42 7.62 12.55
N PHE A 203 10.94 6.43 12.21
CA PHE A 203 11.65 5.43 11.41
C PHE A 203 10.70 4.81 10.39
N ASP A 204 11.13 4.73 9.13
CA ASP A 204 10.45 3.89 8.17
C ASP A 204 10.79 2.42 8.44
N ILE A 205 9.86 1.52 8.12
CA ILE A 205 10.02 0.07 8.21
C ILE A 205 9.57 -0.66 6.93
N GLY A 206 9.16 0.05 5.88
CA GLY A 206 8.72 -0.55 4.61
C GLY A 206 7.52 -1.50 4.79
N HIS A 207 6.52 -1.05 5.55
CA HIS A 207 5.43 -1.90 6.04
C HIS A 207 4.09 -1.14 6.08
N PRO A 208 2.93 -1.78 5.84
CA PRO A 208 1.61 -1.12 5.83
C PRO A 208 1.18 -0.38 7.12
N LEU A 209 1.76 -0.71 8.29
CA LEU A 209 1.64 0.13 9.51
C LEU A 209 2.18 1.56 9.33
N GLY A 210 2.88 1.81 8.24
CA GLY A 210 3.55 3.06 7.92
C GLY A 210 4.76 3.29 8.81
N LYS A 211 5.13 4.56 8.89
CA LYS A 211 6.31 5.04 9.57
C LYS A 211 6.07 5.09 11.08
N ILE A 212 7.08 4.69 11.84
CA ILE A 212 6.98 4.41 13.28
C ILE A 212 7.56 5.55 14.09
N GLY A 213 6.76 6.21 14.92
CA GLY A 213 7.21 7.14 15.95
C GLY A 213 7.61 6.39 17.23
N CYS A 214 8.71 6.79 17.89
CA CYS A 214 9.23 6.13 19.08
C CYS A 214 9.52 7.12 20.22
N LEU A 215 9.14 6.76 21.45
CA LEU A 215 9.51 7.45 22.68
C LEU A 215 9.66 6.44 23.83
N ILE A 216 10.60 6.67 24.75
CA ILE A 216 10.86 5.79 25.91
C ILE A 216 10.60 6.56 27.22
N CYS A 217 9.60 6.14 27.98
CA CYS A 217 9.32 6.57 29.36
C CYS A 217 9.45 8.09 29.60
N LYS A 218 10.61 8.58 30.07
CA LYS A 218 10.83 10.00 30.39
C LYS A 218 10.88 10.91 29.18
N ASP A 219 11.00 10.40 27.95
CA ASP A 219 10.84 11.20 26.74
C ASP A 219 9.45 11.86 26.68
N PHE A 220 8.39 11.10 27.00
CA PHE A 220 7.00 11.58 26.97
C PHE A 220 6.74 12.79 27.88
N PHE A 221 7.48 12.92 28.98
CA PHE A 221 7.23 13.93 30.01
C PHE A 221 8.27 15.07 30.04
N THR A 222 9.29 15.01 29.18
CA THR A 222 10.48 15.89 29.27
C THR A 222 10.87 16.57 27.95
N GLY A 223 9.95 16.60 26.97
CA GLY A 223 10.14 17.32 25.69
C GLY A 223 9.86 16.47 24.46
N GLY A 224 10.11 15.16 24.51
CA GLY A 224 9.97 14.26 23.36
C GLY A 224 8.55 14.22 22.77
N SER A 225 7.52 14.36 23.60
CA SER A 225 6.13 14.51 23.12
C SER A 225 5.92 15.77 22.26
N GLU A 226 6.60 16.87 22.55
CA GLU A 226 6.49 18.11 21.76
C GLU A 226 7.40 18.05 20.53
N ASP A 227 8.56 17.40 20.64
CA ASP A 227 9.48 17.19 19.51
C ASP A 227 8.85 16.28 18.43
N ILE A 228 8.10 15.24 18.82
CA ILE A 228 7.54 14.25 17.88
C ILE A 228 6.19 14.64 17.29
N LYS A 229 5.35 15.43 17.98
CA LYS A 229 3.97 15.76 17.56
C LYS A 229 3.85 16.18 16.09
N ASN A 230 4.69 17.13 15.69
CA ASN A 230 4.65 17.73 14.35
C ASN A 230 5.47 16.94 13.32
N LEU A 231 6.01 15.77 13.67
CA LEU A 231 6.69 14.90 12.73
C LEU A 231 5.69 14.00 12.01
N ASP A 232 6.02 13.72 10.76
CA ASP A 232 5.30 12.78 9.92
C ASP A 232 5.66 11.32 10.31
N PHE A 233 4.63 10.56 10.70
CA PHE A 233 4.62 9.14 11.00
C PHE A 233 3.17 8.65 11.20
N ASP A 234 2.95 7.34 11.13
CA ASP A 234 1.61 6.72 11.11
C ASP A 234 1.26 5.98 12.40
N PHE A 235 2.25 5.32 13.04
CA PHE A 235 2.05 4.51 14.26
C PHE A 235 3.00 4.88 15.41
N MET A 236 2.49 4.99 16.63
CA MET A 236 3.27 5.38 17.82
C MET A 236 3.66 4.19 18.71
N LEU A 237 4.97 3.91 18.85
CA LEU A 237 5.54 2.95 19.81
C LEU A 237 6.02 3.65 21.09
N GLY A 238 5.26 3.49 22.18
CA GLY A 238 5.65 3.86 23.53
C GLY A 238 6.07 2.65 24.36
N ILE A 239 7.26 2.69 24.96
CA ILE A 239 7.70 1.68 25.95
C ILE A 239 8.16 2.35 27.24
N THR A 240 7.87 1.72 28.39
CA THR A 240 8.18 2.31 29.71
C THR A 240 8.52 1.28 30.77
N ALA A 241 9.24 1.72 31.81
CA ALA A 241 9.57 0.97 33.01
C ALA A 241 8.90 1.56 34.27
N ASP A 242 7.71 2.15 34.13
CA ASP A 242 7.04 2.86 35.23
C ASP A 242 6.53 1.88 36.32
N ARG A 243 6.47 2.35 37.57
CA ARG A 243 5.92 1.60 38.72
C ARG A 243 4.54 2.09 39.15
N ASP A 244 4.21 3.34 38.88
CA ASP A 244 3.00 3.99 39.41
C ASP A 244 1.89 4.04 38.33
N GLY A 245 1.65 2.90 37.67
CA GLY A 245 0.88 2.77 36.43
C GLY A 245 -0.38 3.61 36.34
N ARG A 246 -0.37 4.56 35.39
CA ARG A 246 -1.38 5.61 35.16
C ARG A 246 -1.60 6.60 36.33
N GLU A 247 -1.57 6.18 37.60
CA GLU A 247 -1.98 7.01 38.74
C GLU A 247 -1.07 8.23 39.02
N GLY A 248 0.22 8.17 38.68
CA GLY A 248 1.16 9.28 38.86
C GLY A 248 1.46 10.12 37.61
N HIS A 249 1.27 9.56 36.43
CA HIS A 249 1.77 10.10 35.16
C HIS A 249 0.74 9.85 34.04
N ASN A 250 0.18 10.93 33.47
CA ASN A 250 -0.90 10.91 32.46
C ASN A 250 -0.45 10.37 31.08
N SER A 251 0.16 9.19 31.00
CA SER A 251 0.72 8.60 29.77
C SER A 251 -0.28 8.52 28.62
N GLU A 252 -1.52 8.11 28.91
CA GLU A 252 -2.63 8.12 27.94
C GLU A 252 -2.87 9.51 27.36
N SER A 253 -2.87 10.57 28.18
CA SER A 253 -3.07 11.95 27.72
C SER A 253 -1.92 12.43 26.83
N TRP A 254 -0.68 12.03 27.12
CA TRP A 254 0.47 12.35 26.27
C TRP A 254 0.41 11.61 24.94
N MET A 255 0.21 10.29 24.96
CA MET A 255 0.02 9.46 23.76
C MET A 255 -1.13 9.98 22.89
N ARG A 256 -2.31 10.22 23.48
CA ARG A 256 -3.47 10.84 22.83
C ARG A 256 -3.08 12.17 22.17
N SER A 257 -2.39 13.05 22.90
CA SER A 257 -1.96 14.35 22.35
C SER A 257 -0.95 14.26 21.20
N ILE A 258 -0.21 13.16 21.08
CA ILE A 258 0.72 12.89 19.98
C ILE A 258 -0.05 12.33 18.78
N VAL A 259 -0.87 11.31 19.01
CA VAL A 259 -1.66 10.62 17.97
C VAL A 259 -2.67 11.57 17.30
N THR A 260 -3.32 12.43 18.08
CA THR A 260 -4.30 13.39 17.55
C THR A 260 -3.69 14.74 17.14
N SER A 261 -2.37 14.92 17.17
CA SER A 261 -1.72 16.14 16.68
C SER A 261 -1.70 16.18 15.15
N SER A 262 -1.50 17.35 14.54
CA SER A 262 -1.44 17.49 13.08
C SER A 262 -0.01 17.25 12.56
N PRO A 263 0.21 16.45 11.49
CA PRO A 263 -0.78 15.61 10.80
C PRO A 263 -1.22 14.43 11.69
N ARG A 264 -2.53 14.10 11.68
CA ARG A 264 -3.11 13.02 12.50
C ARG A 264 -2.44 11.69 12.16
N LYS A 265 -2.05 10.90 13.17
CA LYS A 265 -1.35 9.62 12.96
C LYS A 265 -2.36 8.54 12.59
N LYS A 266 -2.16 7.89 11.44
CA LYS A 266 -3.18 7.05 10.79
C LYS A 266 -3.55 5.79 11.59
N ASN A 267 -2.58 5.18 12.26
CA ASN A 267 -2.73 3.86 12.90
C ASN A 267 -2.71 3.93 14.45
N GLY A 268 -2.78 5.13 15.03
CA GLY A 268 -2.80 5.28 16.49
C GLY A 268 -1.48 4.92 17.17
N GLY A 269 -1.50 4.04 18.17
CA GLY A 269 -0.29 3.67 18.91
C GLY A 269 -0.45 2.57 19.96
N LEU A 270 0.68 2.09 20.48
CA LEU A 270 0.73 1.22 21.66
C LEU A 270 1.59 1.82 22.77
N TRP A 271 1.27 1.45 24.01
CA TRP A 271 2.05 1.71 25.20
C TRP A 271 2.29 0.40 25.97
N ALA A 272 3.56 -0.04 26.08
CA ALA A 272 3.93 -1.27 26.79
C ALA A 272 4.71 -0.99 28.09
N ASN A 273 4.30 -1.62 29.19
CA ASN A 273 4.92 -1.54 30.52
C ASN A 273 5.10 -2.94 31.15
N PHE A 274 5.82 -3.03 32.26
CA PHE A 274 5.94 -4.23 33.08
C PHE A 274 4.64 -4.58 33.83
N ALA A 275 4.46 -5.86 34.18
CA ALA A 275 3.30 -6.38 34.90
C ALA A 275 3.08 -5.80 36.32
N ASP A 276 4.14 -5.33 36.97
CA ASP A 276 4.08 -4.70 38.30
C ASP A 276 3.62 -3.24 38.24
N GLY A 277 3.92 -2.54 37.15
CA GLY A 277 3.40 -1.21 36.85
C GLY A 277 2.01 -1.25 36.21
N GLY A 278 1.76 -2.20 35.30
CA GLY A 278 0.53 -2.27 34.51
C GLY A 278 0.31 -1.04 33.62
N GLY A 279 -0.93 -0.84 33.17
CA GLY A 279 -1.30 0.32 32.38
C GLY A 279 -0.74 0.29 30.96
N SER A 280 -0.55 -0.90 30.39
CA SER A 280 -0.32 -1.10 28.96
C SER A 280 -1.64 -0.95 28.19
N PHE A 281 -1.61 -0.33 27.00
CA PHE A 281 -2.81 -0.04 26.19
C PHE A 281 -2.49 0.14 24.70
N PHE A 282 -3.53 -0.02 23.88
CA PHE A 282 -3.58 0.46 22.49
C PHE A 282 -4.40 1.75 22.41
N LEU A 283 -4.07 2.62 21.46
CA LEU A 283 -4.89 3.75 21.03
C LEU A 283 -5.23 3.64 19.53
N ASP A 284 -6.45 4.02 19.17
CA ASP A 284 -6.84 4.31 17.78
C ASP A 284 -6.24 5.65 17.28
N LYS A 285 -6.48 6.01 16.02
CA LYS A 285 -6.11 7.30 15.40
C LYS A 285 -6.77 8.54 16.05
N LYS A 286 -7.84 8.35 16.81
CA LYS A 286 -8.60 9.38 17.56
C LYS A 286 -8.08 9.51 18.99
N GLY A 287 -7.14 8.64 19.38
CA GLY A 287 -6.55 8.51 20.70
C GLY A 287 -7.46 7.87 21.75
N ASN A 288 -8.56 7.21 21.36
CA ASN A 288 -9.39 6.40 22.25
C ASN A 288 -8.64 5.13 22.67
N VAL A 289 -8.93 4.63 23.88
CA VAL A 289 -8.28 3.43 24.41
C VAL A 289 -9.04 2.20 23.95
N LEU A 290 -8.47 1.48 22.99
CA LEU A 290 -9.03 0.25 22.42
C LEU A 290 -8.95 -0.92 23.42
N GLU A 291 -7.81 -1.03 24.11
CA GLU A 291 -7.52 -2.11 25.05
C GLU A 291 -6.78 -1.56 26.28
N ASN A 292 -7.14 -2.02 27.47
CA ASN A 292 -6.60 -1.51 28.72
C ASN A 292 -6.34 -2.62 29.75
N VAL A 293 -5.08 -2.75 30.19
CA VAL A 293 -4.68 -3.74 31.19
C VAL A 293 -4.35 -3.06 32.51
N SER A 294 -5.18 -3.29 33.53
CA SER A 294 -4.87 -2.94 34.92
C SER A 294 -3.72 -3.79 35.47
N GLY A 295 -2.96 -3.25 36.43
CA GLY A 295 -1.79 -3.95 37.00
C GLY A 295 -2.15 -5.23 37.74
N GLY A 296 -1.20 -6.17 37.82
CA GLY A 296 -1.32 -7.39 38.66
C GLY A 296 -1.16 -8.74 37.95
N GLY A 297 -0.79 -8.78 36.66
CA GLY A 297 -0.57 -10.05 35.96
C GLY A 297 0.28 -9.93 34.70
N ASN A 298 0.93 -11.03 34.34
CA ASN A 298 1.59 -11.19 33.04
C ASN A 298 0.50 -11.44 31.99
N LEU A 299 0.41 -10.59 30.98
CA LEU A 299 -0.66 -10.60 29.99
C LEU A 299 -0.12 -10.25 28.60
N ILE A 300 -0.89 -10.66 27.59
CA ILE A 300 -0.72 -10.28 26.19
C ILE A 300 -2.06 -9.71 25.75
N LYS A 301 -2.02 -8.63 24.98
CA LYS A 301 -3.17 -8.07 24.28
C LYS A 301 -2.79 -7.82 22.84
N TYR A 302 -3.79 -7.88 21.97
CA TYR A 302 -3.68 -7.80 20.52
C TYR A 302 -4.56 -6.67 20.02
N HIS A 303 -4.18 -6.07 18.90
CA HIS A 303 -5.08 -5.27 18.07
C HIS A 303 -4.68 -5.47 16.60
N ASP A 304 -5.68 -5.49 15.73
CA ASP A 304 -5.56 -5.89 14.34
C ASP A 304 -5.75 -4.68 13.43
N TYR A 305 -4.73 -4.39 12.62
CA TYR A 305 -4.80 -3.34 11.61
C TYR A 305 -5.18 -3.95 10.27
N LEU A 306 -6.36 -3.61 9.74
CA LEU A 306 -6.83 -4.11 8.46
C LEU A 306 -5.89 -3.67 7.32
N LEU A 307 -5.46 -4.61 6.48
CA LEU A 307 -4.48 -4.35 5.41
C LEU A 307 -5.08 -4.48 4.03
N GLY A 308 -4.84 -3.49 3.17
CA GLY A 308 -5.36 -3.46 1.81
C GLY A 308 -6.86 -3.20 1.74
N ASN A 309 -7.47 -2.64 2.80
CA ASN A 309 -8.81 -2.06 2.72
C ASN A 309 -8.84 -0.77 1.90
N ILE A 310 -10.02 -0.39 1.43
CA ILE A 310 -10.19 0.80 0.59
C ILE A 310 -10.23 2.03 1.48
N ILE A 311 -9.27 2.92 1.28
CA ILE A 311 -9.12 4.18 1.99
C ILE A 311 -9.05 5.35 1.01
N VAL A 312 -9.27 6.57 1.48
CA VAL A 312 -8.83 7.76 0.76
C VAL A 312 -7.30 7.77 0.69
N ASP A 313 -6.74 8.13 -0.46
CA ASP A 313 -5.30 8.21 -0.61
C ASP A 313 -4.71 9.27 0.36
N PRO A 314 -3.66 8.92 1.14
CA PRO A 314 -3.08 9.84 2.12
C PRO A 314 -2.37 11.06 1.52
N ASP A 315 -1.94 10.98 0.26
CA ASP A 315 -1.28 12.07 -0.48
C ASP A 315 -2.28 12.92 -1.27
N THR A 316 -3.48 12.40 -1.59
CA THR A 316 -4.54 13.15 -2.28
C THR A 316 -5.96 12.71 -1.91
N LYS A 317 -6.83 13.68 -1.58
CA LYS A 317 -8.26 13.38 -1.35
C LYS A 317 -9.06 13.08 -2.62
N MET A 318 -8.47 13.25 -3.80
CA MET A 318 -9.16 13.08 -5.09
C MET A 318 -9.28 11.63 -5.55
N TRP A 319 -8.52 10.71 -4.94
CA TRP A 319 -8.48 9.31 -5.31
C TRP A 319 -8.52 8.42 -4.06
N LEU A 320 -8.90 7.16 -4.28
CA LEU A 320 -8.85 6.05 -3.33
C LEU A 320 -7.60 5.21 -3.59
N ALA A 321 -7.14 4.55 -2.54
CA ALA A 321 -6.07 3.57 -2.62
C ALA A 321 -6.42 2.34 -1.78
N TYR A 322 -5.83 1.19 -2.12
CA TYR A 322 -5.78 0.09 -1.18
C TYR A 322 -4.77 0.42 -0.09
N ASN A 323 -5.06 0.09 1.16
CA ASN A 323 -4.17 0.32 2.30
C ASN A 323 -2.99 -0.67 2.34
N ARG A 324 -2.20 -0.71 1.28
CA ARG A 324 -1.00 -1.52 1.07
C ARG A 324 -0.10 -0.84 0.02
N ASP A 325 1.16 -1.24 0.01
CA ASP A 325 2.15 -0.90 -1.01
C ASP A 325 2.71 -2.24 -1.48
N SER A 326 2.25 -2.74 -2.63
CA SER A 326 2.62 -4.07 -3.12
C SER A 326 3.88 -4.05 -3.98
N ASN A 327 4.25 -2.89 -4.54
CA ASN A 327 5.40 -2.74 -5.43
C ASN A 327 6.67 -2.26 -4.69
N GLY A 328 6.52 -1.67 -3.50
CA GLY A 328 7.57 -1.14 -2.63
C GLY A 328 8.12 0.21 -3.09
N ASP A 329 7.31 1.06 -3.75
CA ASP A 329 7.71 2.39 -4.20
C ASP A 329 7.48 3.51 -3.16
N GLY A 330 6.82 3.19 -2.05
CA GLY A 330 6.52 4.11 -0.95
C GLY A 330 5.15 4.79 -1.04
N LYS A 331 4.35 4.50 -2.08
CA LYS A 331 2.97 4.98 -2.25
C LYS A 331 1.98 3.85 -2.02
N LYS A 332 0.69 4.18 -1.92
CA LYS A 332 -0.38 3.19 -1.77
C LYS A 332 -0.84 2.70 -3.15
N ASP A 333 -1.12 1.41 -3.27
CA ASP A 333 -1.62 0.83 -4.53
C ASP A 333 -2.92 1.54 -4.97
N PRO A 334 -3.03 2.00 -6.23
CA PRO A 334 -4.27 2.56 -6.76
C PRO A 334 -5.48 1.65 -6.60
N CYS A 335 -6.64 2.24 -6.31
CA CYS A 335 -7.93 1.54 -6.30
C CYS A 335 -8.88 2.20 -7.30
N PHE A 336 -9.39 1.44 -8.27
CA PHE A 336 -10.38 1.93 -9.23
C PHE A 336 -11.67 1.12 -9.22
N ILE A 337 -12.81 1.79 -9.07
CA ILE A 337 -14.12 1.15 -8.98
C ILE A 337 -14.84 1.24 -10.32
N CYS A 338 -15.14 0.08 -10.93
CA CYS A 338 -16.07 -0.02 -12.04
C CYS A 338 -16.95 -1.28 -11.99
N GLY A 339 -18.27 -1.09 -11.99
CA GLY A 339 -19.19 -2.21 -12.04
C GLY A 339 -20.69 -1.88 -11.90
N PRO A 340 -21.50 -2.90 -11.60
CA PRO A 340 -22.92 -2.79 -11.31
C PRO A 340 -23.29 -1.71 -10.30
N GLY A 341 -24.19 -0.81 -10.70
CA GLY A 341 -24.95 0.07 -9.81
C GLY A 341 -26.28 -0.55 -9.34
N ASP A 342 -26.44 -1.87 -9.48
CA ASP A 342 -27.76 -2.51 -9.52
C ASP A 342 -27.57 -4.03 -9.28
N PRO A 343 -28.49 -4.77 -8.61
CA PRO A 343 -29.76 -4.34 -8.08
C PRO A 343 -29.66 -3.79 -6.66
N GLU A 344 -30.11 -2.55 -6.46
CA GLU A 344 -30.32 -1.89 -5.15
C GLU A 344 -30.85 -2.86 -4.07
N GLY A 345 -31.93 -3.58 -4.41
CA GLY A 345 -32.58 -4.58 -3.56
C GLY A 345 -31.83 -5.91 -3.40
N PHE A 346 -30.52 -5.96 -3.65
CA PHE A 346 -29.68 -7.16 -3.60
C PHE A 346 -29.93 -7.99 -2.33
N LEU A 347 -29.88 -7.35 -1.16
CA LEU A 347 -30.05 -7.99 0.14
C LEU A 347 -31.44 -8.64 0.34
N TYR A 348 -32.44 -8.24 -0.46
CA TYR A 348 -33.84 -8.62 -0.30
C TYR A 348 -34.40 -9.54 -1.38
N ARG A 349 -33.58 -9.92 -2.38
CA ARG A 349 -33.99 -10.82 -3.46
C ARG A 349 -34.46 -12.18 -2.95
N GLY A 350 -35.51 -12.71 -3.56
CA GLY A 350 -36.12 -13.99 -3.19
C GLY A 350 -37.23 -13.86 -2.12
N THR A 351 -37.74 -15.01 -1.67
CA THR A 351 -38.83 -15.06 -0.69
C THR A 351 -38.27 -14.87 0.73
N ARG A 352 -38.98 -14.12 1.56
CA ARG A 352 -38.67 -13.98 2.99
C ARG A 352 -39.08 -15.25 3.76
N ASN A 353 -38.14 -15.80 4.52
CA ASN A 353 -38.35 -16.90 5.43
C ASN A 353 -38.98 -16.40 6.75
N ALA A 354 -39.37 -17.33 7.63
CA ALA A 354 -40.00 -17.00 8.91
C ALA A 354 -39.06 -16.22 9.87
N ASN A 355 -37.74 -16.38 9.73
CA ASN A 355 -36.70 -15.71 10.52
C ASN A 355 -36.06 -14.53 9.76
N GLY A 356 -36.82 -13.83 8.91
CA GLY A 356 -36.34 -12.64 8.20
C GLY A 356 -35.43 -12.89 7.00
N THR A 357 -34.61 -13.95 7.01
CA THR A 357 -33.69 -14.32 5.92
C THR A 357 -34.38 -14.50 4.57
N ARG A 358 -33.62 -14.42 3.48
CA ARG A 358 -34.10 -14.55 2.09
C ARG A 358 -33.60 -15.84 1.45
N ASN A 359 -34.32 -16.33 0.44
CA ASN A 359 -33.95 -17.51 -0.36
C ASN A 359 -33.74 -17.20 -1.86
N GLY A 360 -33.13 -16.05 -2.15
CA GLY A 360 -32.85 -15.59 -3.51
C GLY A 360 -31.58 -16.16 -4.15
N ASP A 361 -31.13 -15.46 -5.18
CA ASP A 361 -30.01 -15.79 -6.06
C ASP A 361 -28.75 -14.94 -5.78
N GLN A 362 -28.67 -14.23 -4.65
CA GLN A 362 -27.55 -13.35 -4.24
C GLN A 362 -26.17 -13.99 -4.46
N MET A 363 -25.97 -15.20 -3.93
CA MET A 363 -24.72 -15.96 -4.09
C MET A 363 -24.44 -16.36 -5.55
N ALA A 364 -25.47 -16.55 -6.39
CA ALA A 364 -25.28 -16.80 -7.82
C ALA A 364 -24.87 -15.52 -8.57
N LEU A 365 -25.34 -14.34 -8.14
CA LEU A 365 -24.89 -13.05 -8.68
C LEU A 365 -23.43 -12.76 -8.29
N ILE A 366 -23.05 -12.96 -7.03
CA ILE A 366 -21.64 -12.84 -6.58
C ILE A 366 -20.75 -13.79 -7.39
N ASN A 367 -21.12 -15.06 -7.51
CA ASN A 367 -20.35 -16.03 -8.31
C ASN A 367 -20.29 -15.72 -9.82
N LYS A 368 -21.20 -14.89 -10.35
CA LYS A 368 -21.16 -14.41 -11.74
C LYS A 368 -20.17 -13.26 -11.93
N MET A 369 -19.98 -12.42 -10.91
CA MET A 369 -19.01 -11.33 -10.91
C MET A 369 -17.56 -11.83 -10.87
N LYS A 370 -17.30 -12.91 -10.12
CA LYS A 370 -15.97 -13.49 -9.92
C LYS A 370 -15.23 -13.76 -11.23
N GLY A 371 -14.00 -13.25 -11.33
CA GLY A 371 -13.14 -13.43 -12.50
C GLY A 371 -13.50 -12.58 -13.72
N THR A 372 -14.50 -11.69 -13.64
CA THR A 372 -14.75 -10.68 -14.68
C THR A 372 -13.89 -9.42 -14.51
N GLY A 373 -13.44 -9.15 -13.27
CA GLY A 373 -12.74 -7.93 -12.88
C GLY A 373 -13.67 -6.76 -12.56
N ALA A 374 -14.97 -6.82 -12.87
CA ALA A 374 -15.93 -5.86 -12.35
C ALA A 374 -15.99 -5.98 -10.82
N ASN A 375 -15.83 -4.87 -10.12
CA ASN A 375 -15.48 -4.86 -8.71
C ASN A 375 -16.42 -4.04 -7.82
N SER A 376 -17.69 -3.86 -8.19
CA SER A 376 -18.67 -3.21 -7.30
C SER A 376 -20.02 -3.92 -7.28
N ILE A 377 -20.71 -3.88 -6.14
CA ILE A 377 -22.13 -4.15 -5.99
C ILE A 377 -22.74 -3.05 -5.13
N TYR A 378 -23.70 -2.35 -5.71
CA TYR A 378 -24.56 -1.37 -5.09
C TYR A 378 -25.69 -2.06 -4.30
N LEU A 379 -25.86 -1.76 -3.02
CA LEU A 379 -26.88 -2.39 -2.18
C LEU A 379 -27.33 -1.54 -1.00
N MET A 380 -28.59 -1.69 -0.59
CA MET A 380 -29.20 -0.89 0.48
C MET A 380 -29.71 -1.72 1.67
N ALA A 381 -29.45 -1.23 2.87
CA ALA A 381 -29.88 -1.83 4.12
C ALA A 381 -31.35 -1.53 4.48
N ILE A 382 -31.86 -0.33 4.26
CA ILE A 382 -33.29 -0.01 4.53
C ILE A 382 -33.93 0.54 3.26
N ARG A 383 -34.77 -0.29 2.63
CA ARG A 383 -35.61 0.06 1.46
C ARG A 383 -37.07 0.30 1.81
N SER A 384 -37.54 -0.34 2.88
CA SER A 384 -38.85 -0.10 3.47
C SER A 384 -38.97 1.27 4.17
N HIS A 385 -40.19 1.70 4.51
CA HIS A 385 -40.50 2.96 5.20
C HIS A 385 -40.44 4.23 4.35
N GLY A 386 -40.40 4.15 3.02
CA GLY A 386 -40.61 5.31 2.16
C GLY A 386 -40.14 5.10 0.73
N GLY A 387 -38.95 4.51 0.59
CA GLY A 387 -38.34 4.12 -0.67
C GLY A 387 -38.95 2.85 -1.28
N ASP A 388 -38.22 2.29 -2.23
CA ASP A 388 -38.71 1.28 -3.19
C ASP A 388 -38.82 -0.15 -2.63
N GLY A 389 -38.62 -0.34 -1.33
CA GLY A 389 -38.78 -1.61 -0.64
C GLY A 389 -40.18 -1.85 -0.07
N ASP A 390 -40.67 -3.10 -0.15
CA ASP A 390 -41.81 -3.51 0.66
C ASP A 390 -41.48 -3.46 2.17
N ASN A 391 -42.50 -3.43 3.03
CA ASN A 391 -42.36 -3.28 4.49
C ASN A 391 -41.39 -4.28 5.17
N THR A 392 -40.96 -5.35 4.48
CA THR A 392 -40.04 -6.36 4.99
C THR A 392 -38.59 -6.21 4.53
N GLN A 393 -38.27 -5.11 3.85
CA GLN A 393 -36.94 -4.77 3.32
C GLN A 393 -36.19 -3.83 4.27
N ASN A 394 -35.84 -4.37 5.44
CA ASN A 394 -35.03 -3.78 6.50
C ASN A 394 -34.39 -4.91 7.34
N PRO A 395 -33.36 -4.62 8.17
CA PRO A 395 -32.69 -5.62 9.00
C PRO A 395 -33.33 -5.79 10.40
N PHE A 396 -34.55 -5.31 10.63
CA PHE A 396 -35.16 -5.29 11.97
C PHE A 396 -35.95 -6.55 12.30
N VAL A 397 -35.97 -6.93 13.58
CA VAL A 397 -36.79 -8.05 14.10
C VAL A 397 -38.26 -7.77 13.83
N ASP A 398 -38.98 -8.74 13.25
CA ASP A 398 -40.36 -8.59 12.73
C ASP A 398 -40.58 -7.41 11.76
N SER A 399 -39.50 -6.82 11.23
CA SER A 399 -39.50 -5.57 10.48
C SER A 399 -40.03 -4.36 11.26
N ASP A 400 -39.71 -4.28 12.55
CA ASP A 400 -40.08 -3.22 13.48
C ASP A 400 -38.81 -2.54 14.04
N PRO A 401 -38.49 -1.29 13.66
CA PRO A 401 -37.26 -0.60 14.10
C PRO A 401 -37.18 -0.42 15.63
N THR A 402 -38.28 -0.58 16.36
CA THR A 402 -38.27 -0.49 17.83
C THR A 402 -37.76 -1.75 18.53
N LYS A 403 -37.59 -2.86 17.79
CA LYS A 403 -37.11 -4.15 18.31
C LYS A 403 -35.62 -4.41 18.12
N GLY A 404 -34.92 -3.53 17.42
CA GLY A 404 -33.51 -3.71 17.08
C GLY A 404 -33.28 -4.66 15.89
N LEU A 405 -32.02 -4.99 15.67
CA LEU A 405 -31.54 -5.75 14.52
C LEU A 405 -31.78 -7.27 14.68
N ASP A 406 -32.02 -7.93 13.54
CA ASP A 406 -32.27 -9.37 13.46
C ASP A 406 -30.97 -10.11 13.10
N ASP A 407 -30.39 -10.79 14.09
CA ASP A 407 -29.14 -11.55 13.92
C ASP A 407 -29.21 -12.58 12.79
N ASP A 408 -30.35 -13.20 12.52
CA ASP A 408 -30.47 -14.19 11.44
C ASP A 408 -30.34 -13.51 10.06
N ILE A 409 -30.85 -12.28 9.90
CA ILE A 409 -30.64 -11.46 8.70
C ILE A 409 -29.16 -11.07 8.58
N LEU A 410 -28.55 -10.53 9.64
CA LEU A 410 -27.16 -10.05 9.60
C LEU A 410 -26.14 -11.19 9.39
N ASN A 411 -26.39 -12.38 9.97
CA ASN A 411 -25.57 -13.58 9.71
C ASN A 411 -25.66 -14.05 8.25
N GLN A 412 -26.81 -13.83 7.59
CA GLN A 412 -26.94 -14.10 6.16
C GLN A 412 -26.18 -13.07 5.32
N TRP A 413 -26.22 -11.78 5.69
CA TRP A 413 -25.46 -10.73 5.01
C TRP A 413 -23.96 -10.93 5.12
N GLU A 414 -23.47 -11.29 6.31
CA GLU A 414 -22.07 -11.66 6.53
C GLU A 414 -21.60 -12.73 5.52
N THR A 415 -22.41 -13.76 5.27
CA THR A 415 -22.09 -14.81 4.29
C THR A 415 -21.92 -14.25 2.87
N TRP A 416 -22.63 -13.18 2.50
CA TRP A 416 -22.50 -12.53 1.20
C TRP A 416 -21.34 -11.54 1.17
N PHE A 417 -21.16 -10.74 2.21
CA PHE A 417 -20.09 -9.75 2.32
C PHE A 417 -18.72 -10.42 2.39
N THR A 418 -18.55 -11.47 3.21
CA THR A 418 -17.33 -12.30 3.20
C THR A 418 -17.00 -12.81 1.79
N GLU A 419 -17.99 -13.21 1.00
CA GLU A 419 -17.75 -13.74 -0.35
C GLU A 419 -17.46 -12.63 -1.38
N MET A 420 -18.03 -11.43 -1.21
CA MET A 420 -17.66 -10.25 -2.00
C MET A 420 -16.22 -9.83 -1.70
N ASP A 421 -15.89 -9.68 -0.42
CA ASP A 421 -14.60 -9.20 0.08
C ASP A 421 -13.43 -10.11 -0.33
N ASN A 422 -13.58 -11.44 -0.13
CA ASN A 422 -12.61 -12.46 -0.57
C ASN A 422 -12.36 -12.49 -2.09
N ASN A 423 -13.19 -11.81 -2.89
CA ASN A 423 -13.06 -11.75 -4.35
C ASN A 423 -12.87 -10.31 -4.86
N GLY A 424 -12.56 -9.35 -3.99
CA GLY A 424 -12.29 -7.96 -4.34
C GLY A 424 -13.50 -7.19 -4.88
N ILE A 425 -14.72 -7.60 -4.51
CA ILE A 425 -15.96 -6.94 -4.94
C ILE A 425 -16.33 -5.91 -3.87
N VAL A 426 -16.30 -4.63 -4.23
CA VAL A 426 -16.67 -3.50 -3.37
C VAL A 426 -18.16 -3.55 -3.03
N ILE A 427 -18.43 -3.61 -1.74
CA ILE A 427 -19.74 -3.46 -1.10
C ILE A 427 -20.00 -1.96 -0.99
N PHE A 428 -20.73 -1.39 -1.94
CA PHE A 428 -21.16 0.00 -1.84
C PHE A 428 -22.46 0.03 -1.02
N PHE A 429 -22.31 0.22 0.28
CA PHE A 429 -23.35 -0.04 1.28
C PHE A 429 -24.14 1.23 1.59
N PHE A 430 -25.39 1.29 1.16
CA PHE A 430 -26.31 2.36 1.51
C PHE A 430 -27.06 2.03 2.81
N PHE A 431 -26.98 2.90 3.82
CA PHE A 431 -27.81 2.75 5.03
C PHE A 431 -29.30 2.94 4.73
N TYR A 432 -29.63 3.84 3.79
CA TYR A 432 -30.99 4.21 3.39
C TYR A 432 -31.15 4.28 1.86
N ASP A 433 -32.28 3.78 1.39
CA ASP A 433 -32.83 3.93 0.03
C ASP A 433 -33.30 5.38 -0.23
N ASP A 434 -33.77 5.69 -1.43
CA ASP A 434 -34.49 6.92 -1.76
C ASP A 434 -35.77 7.10 -0.90
N ASN A 435 -36.38 8.28 -0.93
CA ASN A 435 -37.72 8.56 -0.40
C ASN A 435 -38.01 8.20 1.09
N ILE A 436 -37.07 7.63 1.85
CA ILE A 436 -37.21 7.11 3.22
C ILE A 436 -37.73 8.16 4.19
N LYS A 437 -37.33 9.42 4.05
CA LYS A 437 -37.72 10.53 4.93
C LYS A 437 -37.58 10.17 6.40
N VAL A 438 -36.36 9.79 6.81
CA VAL A 438 -36.00 9.17 8.11
C VAL A 438 -36.76 9.79 9.29
N SER A 439 -36.67 11.11 9.41
CA SER A 439 -37.38 11.94 10.39
C SER A 439 -38.89 11.65 10.41
N ASN A 440 -39.58 11.66 9.27
CA ASN A 440 -41.04 11.62 9.18
C ASN A 440 -41.66 10.22 9.14
N ASN A 441 -41.02 9.25 8.48
CA ASN A 441 -41.61 7.93 8.26
C ASN A 441 -41.13 6.87 9.27
N ILE A 442 -39.87 6.95 9.71
CA ILE A 442 -39.30 6.08 10.75
C ILE A 442 -39.53 6.72 12.14
N GLY A 443 -39.54 8.05 12.23
CA GLY A 443 -39.70 8.80 13.49
C GLY A 443 -38.37 9.09 14.18
N TRP A 444 -37.25 8.93 13.47
CA TRP A 444 -35.91 9.21 13.95
C TRP A 444 -35.55 10.66 13.62
N HIS A 445 -35.99 11.56 14.49
CA HIS A 445 -35.66 12.98 14.40
C HIS A 445 -34.33 13.29 15.06
N LEU A 446 -33.58 14.24 14.51
CA LEU A 446 -32.54 14.93 15.26
C LEU A 446 -33.12 15.61 16.50
N ASP A 447 -32.36 15.67 17.58
CA ASP A 447 -32.77 16.35 18.80
C ASP A 447 -32.54 17.88 18.73
N GLY A 448 -32.90 18.60 19.80
CA GLY A 448 -32.75 20.07 19.86
C GLY A 448 -31.30 20.58 19.95
N SER A 449 -30.31 19.70 19.79
CA SER A 449 -28.88 19.98 19.71
C SER A 449 -28.23 19.22 18.54
N ASP A 450 -29.05 18.87 17.53
CA ASP A 450 -28.72 18.16 16.30
C ASP A 450 -28.19 16.72 16.48
N ASN A 451 -28.27 16.11 17.67
CA ASN A 451 -27.83 14.71 17.84
C ASN A 451 -28.79 13.73 17.15
N LEU A 452 -28.26 12.62 16.62
CA LEU A 452 -29.06 11.50 16.09
C LEU A 452 -30.07 10.95 17.11
N HIS A 453 -31.17 10.40 16.60
CA HIS A 453 -32.10 9.66 17.45
C HIS A 453 -31.41 8.40 18.04
N PRO A 454 -31.56 8.05 19.33
CA PRO A 454 -30.78 6.96 19.93
C PRO A 454 -30.93 5.57 19.29
N GLN A 455 -32.05 5.29 18.61
CA GLN A 455 -32.24 4.05 17.85
C GLN A 455 -31.55 4.09 16.47
N GLU A 456 -31.42 5.28 15.89
CA GLU A 456 -30.68 5.49 14.65
C GLU A 456 -29.18 5.37 14.91
N GLN A 457 -28.66 6.07 15.92
CA GLN A 457 -27.27 5.93 16.35
C GLN A 457 -26.94 4.46 16.63
N TYR A 458 -27.76 3.76 17.41
CA TYR A 458 -27.61 2.33 17.64
C TYR A 458 -27.61 1.51 16.35
N TYR A 459 -28.48 1.83 15.37
CA TYR A 459 -28.53 1.15 14.07
C TYR A 459 -27.24 1.34 13.27
N ILE A 460 -26.81 2.59 13.08
CA ILE A 460 -25.60 2.94 12.34
C ILE A 460 -24.38 2.28 12.99
N GLU A 461 -24.15 2.53 14.28
CA GLU A 461 -23.02 1.97 15.02
C GLU A 461 -23.02 0.44 14.99
N SER A 462 -24.18 -0.21 15.19
CA SER A 462 -24.26 -1.69 15.21
C SER A 462 -24.01 -2.32 13.83
N ILE A 463 -24.29 -1.63 12.73
CA ILE A 463 -24.01 -2.12 11.38
C ILE A 463 -22.52 -1.93 11.05
N VAL A 464 -21.93 -0.80 11.41
CA VAL A 464 -20.49 -0.54 11.18
C VAL A 464 -19.63 -1.51 11.98
N ASN A 465 -19.80 -1.57 13.31
CA ASN A 465 -19.10 -2.52 14.21
C ASN A 465 -19.31 -4.00 13.82
N ARG A 466 -20.30 -4.31 12.96
CA ARG A 466 -20.60 -5.68 12.52
C ARG A 466 -19.88 -6.07 11.24
N PHE A 467 -19.48 -5.11 10.40
CA PHE A 467 -19.00 -5.37 9.04
C PHE A 467 -17.75 -4.57 8.65
N GLU A 468 -17.24 -3.69 9.51
CA GLU A 468 -15.97 -2.96 9.28
C GLU A 468 -14.77 -3.87 9.02
N HIS A 469 -14.81 -5.15 9.42
CA HIS A 469 -13.73 -6.10 9.15
C HIS A 469 -13.59 -6.52 7.67
N HIS A 470 -14.55 -6.16 6.81
CA HIS A 470 -14.46 -6.39 5.36
C HIS A 470 -13.69 -5.24 4.69
N LYS A 471 -12.65 -5.55 3.93
CA LYS A 471 -11.75 -4.58 3.29
C LYS A 471 -12.38 -3.71 2.22
N HIS A 472 -13.28 -4.30 1.45
CA HIS A 472 -13.85 -3.70 0.24
C HIS A 472 -15.24 -3.16 0.56
N ILE A 473 -15.37 -2.32 1.57
CA ILE A 473 -16.64 -1.65 1.92
C ILE A 473 -16.52 -0.13 1.80
N ILE A 474 -17.57 0.50 1.28
CA ILE A 474 -17.76 1.95 1.25
C ILE A 474 -19.11 2.24 1.90
N TRP A 475 -19.10 3.13 2.90
CA TRP A 475 -20.26 3.47 3.69
C TRP A 475 -21.00 4.66 3.08
N CYS A 476 -22.06 4.41 2.32
CA CYS A 476 -22.90 5.48 1.80
C CYS A 476 -24.11 5.77 2.69
N ILE A 477 -24.31 7.05 3.03
CA ILE A 477 -25.35 7.49 3.96
C ILE A 477 -26.75 7.16 3.41
N MET A 478 -27.05 7.63 2.20
CA MET A 478 -28.34 7.48 1.53
C MET A 478 -28.15 7.69 0.02
N GLU A 479 -28.99 7.04 -0.79
CA GLU A 479 -29.00 7.22 -2.25
C GLU A 479 -29.42 8.65 -2.61
N GLU A 480 -30.63 9.08 -2.33
CA GLU A 480 -31.04 10.45 -2.59
C GLU A 480 -31.07 11.26 -1.29
N VAL A 481 -29.89 11.72 -0.83
CA VAL A 481 -29.74 12.30 0.52
C VAL A 481 -30.68 13.48 0.78
N GLU A 482 -30.99 14.29 -0.23
CA GLU A 482 -31.95 15.41 -0.12
C GLU A 482 -33.37 14.95 0.25
N GLU A 483 -33.73 13.68 0.02
CA GLU A 483 -35.02 13.10 0.38
C GLU A 483 -35.09 12.58 1.82
N MET A 484 -33.99 12.65 2.58
CA MET A 484 -33.95 12.32 4.01
C MET A 484 -34.88 13.22 4.84
N GLY A 485 -35.00 14.49 4.46
CA GLY A 485 -35.83 15.47 5.17
C GLY A 485 -35.40 16.91 4.93
N GLY A 486 -36.08 17.87 5.57
CA GLY A 486 -35.70 19.29 5.52
C GLY A 486 -34.42 19.61 6.30
N ASP A 487 -33.93 18.62 7.04
CA ASP A 487 -32.77 18.55 7.93
C ASP A 487 -31.61 17.73 7.32
N TYR A 488 -31.69 17.30 6.06
CA TYR A 488 -30.75 16.35 5.45
C TYR A 488 -29.25 16.73 5.60
N VAL A 489 -28.90 18.01 5.50
CA VAL A 489 -27.49 18.46 5.60
C VAL A 489 -26.91 18.23 6.99
N SER A 490 -27.68 18.53 8.05
CA SER A 490 -27.25 18.24 9.43
C SER A 490 -27.33 16.74 9.71
N HIS A 491 -28.41 16.10 9.29
CA HIS A 491 -28.67 14.69 9.57
C HIS A 491 -27.62 13.77 8.93
N ALA A 492 -27.26 14.00 7.67
CA ALA A 492 -26.20 13.26 6.99
C ALA A 492 -24.81 13.44 7.65
N LYS A 493 -24.50 14.63 8.20
CA LYS A 493 -23.22 14.87 8.89
C LYS A 493 -23.13 14.14 10.22
N GLU A 494 -24.23 14.06 10.94
CA GLU A 494 -24.32 13.33 12.21
C GLU A 494 -24.27 11.81 11.97
N ILE A 495 -24.85 11.32 10.85
CA ILE A 495 -24.65 9.93 10.39
C ILE A 495 -23.18 9.70 10.00
N ALA A 496 -22.55 10.61 9.25
CA ALA A 496 -21.14 10.50 8.86
C ALA A 496 -20.20 10.51 10.09
N GLU A 497 -20.49 11.34 11.10
CA GLU A 497 -19.77 11.29 12.36
C GLU A 497 -20.02 9.95 13.09
N ALA A 498 -21.26 9.47 13.19
CA ALA A 498 -21.56 8.18 13.84
C ALA A 498 -20.85 7.00 13.14
N ILE A 499 -20.84 6.95 11.80
CA ILE A 499 -20.07 5.96 11.03
C ILE A 499 -18.58 6.10 11.37
N SER A 500 -18.03 7.31 11.25
CA SER A 500 -16.63 7.59 11.58
C SER A 500 -16.27 7.14 12.99
N GLN A 501 -17.09 7.42 14.02
CA GLN A 501 -16.83 7.03 15.41
C GLN A 501 -16.96 5.52 15.67
N ALA A 502 -17.64 4.78 14.79
CA ALA A 502 -17.78 3.33 14.87
C ALA A 502 -16.76 2.56 14.02
N ASP A 503 -16.17 3.16 12.98
CA ASP A 503 -15.21 2.52 12.07
C ASP A 503 -13.75 2.72 12.53
N ASP A 504 -13.12 1.63 12.99
CA ASP A 504 -11.74 1.56 13.47
C ASP A 504 -10.71 1.38 12.32
N HIS A 505 -11.15 1.38 11.06
CA HIS A 505 -10.36 0.93 9.91
C HIS A 505 -10.24 1.93 8.74
N ASP A 506 -10.85 3.11 8.84
CA ASP A 506 -10.73 4.23 7.86
C ASP A 506 -11.43 3.96 6.52
N HIS A 507 -12.52 3.17 6.52
CA HIS A 507 -13.32 3.01 5.31
C HIS A 507 -13.92 4.33 4.82
N VAL A 508 -13.98 4.45 3.50
CA VAL A 508 -14.50 5.62 2.79
C VAL A 508 -15.97 5.85 3.16
N ILE A 509 -16.30 7.06 3.61
CA ILE A 509 -17.67 7.48 3.85
C ILE A 509 -18.15 8.32 2.66
N ALA A 510 -19.26 7.89 2.06
CA ALA A 510 -19.83 8.47 0.85
C ALA A 510 -21.20 9.10 1.08
N VAL A 511 -21.57 10.05 0.23
CA VAL A 511 -22.94 10.55 0.11
C VAL A 511 -23.34 10.58 -1.36
N HIS A 512 -24.54 10.08 -1.68
CA HIS A 512 -25.12 10.18 -3.01
C HIS A 512 -26.12 11.34 -3.07
N LYS A 513 -26.18 12.01 -4.23
CA LYS A 513 -26.90 13.27 -4.42
C LYS A 513 -27.95 13.13 -5.53
N LEU A 514 -29.18 13.54 -5.26
CA LEU A 514 -30.30 13.51 -6.20
C LEU A 514 -30.12 14.49 -7.37
N THR A 515 -29.64 15.72 -7.13
CA THR A 515 -29.66 16.71 -8.21
C THR A 515 -28.62 16.41 -9.30
N THR A 516 -28.98 16.72 -10.54
CA THR A 516 -28.01 16.80 -11.65
C THR A 516 -27.11 18.05 -11.56
N GLU A 517 -27.05 18.70 -10.41
CA GLU A 517 -26.16 19.84 -10.15
C GLU A 517 -24.90 19.31 -9.47
N LEU A 518 -23.74 19.56 -10.06
CA LEU A 518 -22.44 19.03 -9.62
C LEU A 518 -21.83 19.82 -8.43
N ASP A 519 -22.66 20.57 -7.71
CA ASP A 519 -22.27 21.35 -6.53
C ASP A 519 -22.41 20.46 -5.28
N PHE A 520 -21.33 20.27 -4.54
CA PHE A 520 -21.30 19.52 -3.28
C PHE A 520 -20.89 20.39 -2.08
N SER A 521 -20.99 21.73 -2.23
CA SER A 521 -20.46 22.71 -1.28
C SER A 521 -21.01 22.62 0.14
N GLU A 522 -22.19 22.03 0.34
CA GLU A 522 -22.81 21.79 1.64
C GLU A 522 -22.05 20.75 2.49
N PHE A 523 -21.38 19.79 1.84
CA PHE A 523 -20.61 18.71 2.46
C PHE A 523 -19.09 18.81 2.18
N ALA A 524 -18.67 19.57 1.16
CA ALA A 524 -17.29 19.69 0.67
C ALA A 524 -16.17 20.05 1.68
N ASN A 525 -16.51 20.42 2.92
CA ASN A 525 -15.53 20.70 3.98
C ASN A 525 -15.83 19.92 5.26
N ASP A 526 -16.69 18.89 5.19
CA ASP A 526 -16.94 17.99 6.30
C ASP A 526 -15.72 17.08 6.52
N PRO A 527 -15.29 16.85 7.77
CA PRO A 527 -14.13 16.00 8.05
C PRO A 527 -14.42 14.50 7.95
N ASN A 528 -15.69 14.08 7.86
CA ASN A 528 -16.11 12.66 7.84
C ASN A 528 -16.77 12.23 6.51
N ILE A 529 -16.79 13.06 5.46
CA ILE A 529 -17.33 12.69 4.14
C ILE A 529 -16.21 12.80 3.11
N ASP A 530 -15.95 11.71 2.41
CA ASP A 530 -14.77 11.52 1.58
C ASP A 530 -15.09 11.40 0.08
N GLN A 531 -16.22 10.75 -0.26
CA GLN A 531 -16.62 10.47 -1.63
C GLN A 531 -18.02 11.00 -1.94
N PHE A 532 -18.19 11.55 -3.14
CA PHE A 532 -19.47 12.02 -3.66
C PHE A 532 -19.93 11.14 -4.81
N ALA A 533 -21.07 10.51 -4.61
CA ALA A 533 -21.74 9.70 -5.61
C ALA A 533 -22.74 10.55 -6.39
N ILE A 534 -22.51 10.65 -7.69
CA ILE A 534 -23.12 11.64 -8.57
C ILE A 534 -24.30 11.01 -9.30
N GLN A 535 -25.47 11.67 -9.25
CA GLN A 535 -26.53 11.50 -10.24
C GLN A 535 -26.37 12.51 -11.39
N TYR A 536 -26.30 12.02 -12.63
CA TYR A 536 -26.17 12.87 -13.82
C TYR A 536 -26.73 12.16 -15.07
N GLY A 537 -26.52 12.73 -16.26
CA GLY A 537 -26.97 12.09 -17.49
C GLY A 537 -26.51 12.77 -18.76
N GLY A 538 -26.50 12.02 -19.86
CA GLY A 538 -26.17 12.54 -21.18
C GLY A 538 -25.52 11.53 -22.11
N SER A 539 -25.00 12.04 -23.22
CA SER A 539 -24.06 11.37 -24.11
C SER A 539 -22.68 11.18 -23.45
N THR A 540 -21.82 10.38 -24.08
CA THR A 540 -20.43 10.15 -23.65
C THR A 540 -19.66 11.45 -23.39
N SER A 541 -19.82 12.46 -24.25
CA SER A 541 -19.17 13.78 -24.09
C SER A 541 -19.78 14.63 -22.99
N GLU A 542 -21.09 14.54 -22.77
CA GLU A 542 -21.75 15.29 -21.69
C GLU A 542 -21.37 14.73 -20.32
N LEU A 543 -21.29 13.41 -20.19
CA LEU A 543 -20.77 12.76 -18.97
C LEU A 543 -19.30 13.15 -18.71
N HIS A 544 -18.43 13.09 -19.71
CA HIS A 544 -17.02 13.49 -19.55
C HIS A 544 -16.89 14.94 -19.06
N ASN A 545 -17.51 15.88 -19.77
CA ASN A 545 -17.48 17.30 -19.41
C ASN A 545 -18.08 17.56 -18.02
N GLY A 546 -19.11 16.80 -17.63
CA GLY A 546 -19.68 16.82 -16.29
C GLY A 546 -18.66 16.39 -15.25
N MET A 547 -18.00 15.24 -15.42
CA MET A 547 -17.00 14.76 -14.46
C MET A 547 -15.80 15.72 -14.35
N VAL A 548 -15.30 16.28 -15.47
CA VAL A 548 -14.25 17.32 -15.44
C VAL A 548 -14.70 18.57 -14.66
N THR A 549 -15.97 18.97 -14.78
CA THR A 549 -16.53 20.09 -14.01
C THR A 549 -16.56 19.77 -12.52
N ALA A 550 -17.10 18.61 -12.15
CA ALA A 550 -17.15 18.14 -10.76
C ALA A 550 -15.75 18.01 -10.14
N TRP A 551 -14.77 17.49 -10.90
CA TRP A 551 -13.37 17.41 -10.48
C TRP A 551 -12.77 18.80 -10.19
N CYS A 552 -13.04 19.79 -11.03
CA CYS A 552 -12.58 21.16 -10.82
C CYS A 552 -13.21 21.79 -9.56
N ASP A 553 -14.52 21.57 -9.35
CA ASP A 553 -15.26 22.10 -8.20
C ASP A 553 -14.90 21.38 -6.88
N ALA A 554 -14.48 20.11 -6.96
CA ALA A 554 -13.91 19.35 -5.84
C ALA A 554 -12.59 19.94 -5.34
N ALA A 555 -11.78 20.53 -6.23
CA ALA A 555 -10.62 21.34 -5.90
C ALA A 555 -9.64 20.70 -4.87
N GLY A 556 -9.41 19.39 -4.96
CA GLY A 556 -8.49 18.65 -4.08
C GLY A 556 -9.09 18.18 -2.75
N LYS A 557 -10.42 18.24 -2.55
CA LYS A 557 -11.05 18.02 -1.24
C LYS A 557 -11.73 16.67 -1.03
N TYR A 558 -12.16 16.00 -2.09
CA TYR A 558 -12.95 14.78 -2.05
C TYR A 558 -12.89 14.07 -3.41
N ASN A 559 -13.19 12.77 -3.44
CA ASN A 559 -13.20 11.97 -4.66
C ASN A 559 -14.64 11.76 -5.18
N LEU A 560 -14.75 11.30 -6.44
CA LEU A 560 -16.00 11.31 -7.20
C LEU A 560 -16.30 9.94 -7.80
N ILE A 561 -17.56 9.51 -7.71
CA ILE A 561 -18.06 8.32 -8.40
C ILE A 561 -19.32 8.67 -9.19
N MET A 562 -19.29 8.48 -10.52
CA MET A 562 -20.48 8.52 -11.36
C MET A 562 -21.34 7.31 -10.99
N ALA A 563 -22.37 7.51 -10.16
CA ALA A 563 -23.14 6.41 -9.59
C ALA A 563 -24.45 6.17 -10.34
N GLU A 564 -25.23 7.23 -10.57
CA GLU A 564 -26.47 7.16 -11.33
C GLU A 564 -26.39 7.97 -12.63
N ALA A 565 -26.28 7.27 -13.75
CA ALA A 565 -26.24 7.88 -15.08
C ALA A 565 -27.47 7.50 -15.91
N GLY A 566 -28.41 8.43 -16.05
CA GLY A 566 -29.62 8.25 -16.84
C GLY A 566 -29.31 7.78 -18.28
N ASN A 567 -29.84 6.62 -18.66
CA ASN A 567 -29.56 5.92 -19.93
C ASN A 567 -28.07 5.57 -20.15
N HIS A 568 -27.37 5.03 -19.14
CA HIS A 568 -25.99 4.53 -19.32
C HIS A 568 -25.87 3.46 -20.41
N GLY A 569 -26.82 2.52 -20.44
CA GLY A 569 -26.91 1.48 -21.47
C GLY A 569 -26.02 0.26 -21.17
N MET A 570 -25.71 -0.52 -22.21
CA MET A 570 -24.92 -1.76 -22.14
C MET A 570 -23.95 -1.86 -23.34
N GLY A 571 -23.01 -2.81 -23.30
CA GLY A 571 -22.04 -3.07 -24.36
C GLY A 571 -21.20 -1.85 -24.72
N ASP A 572 -20.97 -1.65 -26.03
CA ASP A 572 -20.17 -0.54 -26.56
C ASP A 572 -20.64 0.85 -26.08
N THR A 573 -21.91 1.03 -25.69
CA THR A 573 -22.40 2.30 -25.13
C THR A 573 -21.93 2.49 -23.69
N ALA A 574 -22.07 1.46 -22.85
CA ALA A 574 -21.64 1.49 -21.45
C ALA A 574 -20.12 1.66 -21.36
N ARG A 575 -19.34 0.83 -22.06
CA ARG A 575 -17.88 0.93 -22.08
C ARG A 575 -17.40 2.34 -22.43
N LYS A 576 -17.96 2.94 -23.48
CA LYS A 576 -17.62 4.32 -23.89
C LYS A 576 -17.90 5.35 -22.82
N LYS A 577 -19.01 5.22 -22.09
CA LYS A 577 -19.35 6.11 -20.97
C LYS A 577 -18.45 5.86 -19.76
N ASN A 578 -18.16 4.62 -19.41
CA ASN A 578 -17.27 4.27 -18.29
C ASN A 578 -15.89 4.92 -18.47
N TRP A 579 -15.27 4.73 -19.64
CA TRP A 579 -13.98 5.35 -19.97
C TRP A 579 -14.04 6.88 -19.98
N ALA A 580 -15.14 7.47 -20.46
CA ALA A 580 -15.32 8.92 -20.49
C ALA A 580 -15.46 9.53 -19.09
N CYS A 581 -16.14 8.85 -18.16
CA CYS A 581 -16.20 9.26 -16.75
C CYS A 581 -14.84 9.11 -16.07
N ALA A 582 -14.13 8.00 -16.30
CA ALA A 582 -12.80 7.76 -15.74
C ALA A 582 -11.76 8.81 -16.18
N MET A 583 -11.73 9.17 -17.47
CA MET A 583 -10.89 10.28 -17.95
C MET A 583 -11.30 11.65 -17.40
N GLY A 584 -12.54 11.79 -16.95
CA GLY A 584 -13.02 12.98 -16.26
C GLY A 584 -12.72 13.01 -14.76
N GLY A 585 -11.96 12.03 -14.24
CA GLY A 585 -11.55 11.99 -12.83
C GLY A 585 -12.55 11.31 -11.89
N ALA A 586 -13.44 10.45 -12.41
CA ALA A 586 -14.47 9.79 -11.59
C ALA A 586 -14.50 8.27 -11.76
N TYR A 587 -14.74 7.57 -10.66
CA TYR A 587 -15.12 6.15 -10.64
C TYR A 587 -16.49 5.93 -11.27
N VAL A 588 -16.90 4.68 -11.51
CA VAL A 588 -18.16 4.40 -12.24
C VAL A 588 -18.95 3.23 -11.66
N MET A 589 -20.14 3.50 -11.12
CA MET A 589 -21.20 2.50 -10.98
C MET A 589 -22.25 2.70 -12.08
N ILE A 590 -22.92 1.62 -12.46
CA ILE A 590 -23.74 1.60 -13.68
C ILE A 590 -25.20 1.28 -13.35
N LEU A 591 -26.01 2.34 -13.32
CA LEU A 591 -27.48 2.22 -13.28
C LEU A 591 -28.00 1.30 -14.39
N GLY A 592 -28.90 0.40 -14.05
CA GLY A 592 -29.52 -0.60 -14.92
C GLY A 592 -28.75 -1.92 -15.03
N MET A 593 -27.52 -2.01 -14.50
CA MET A 593 -26.66 -3.19 -14.64
C MET A 593 -26.93 -4.25 -13.56
N ASN A 594 -28.16 -4.77 -13.50
CA ASN A 594 -28.69 -5.62 -12.40
C ASN A 594 -28.07 -7.01 -12.17
N ILE A 595 -26.86 -7.26 -12.68
CA ILE A 595 -26.04 -8.48 -12.67
C ILE A 595 -26.72 -9.69 -13.34
N ALA A 596 -27.94 -10.04 -12.95
CA ALA A 596 -28.71 -11.16 -13.45
C ALA A 596 -28.83 -11.15 -14.98
N ASN A 597 -29.22 -10.01 -15.57
CA ASN A 597 -29.46 -9.87 -17.01
C ASN A 597 -28.25 -9.30 -17.79
N THR A 598 -27.29 -8.70 -17.10
CA THR A 598 -26.02 -8.22 -17.67
C THR A 598 -25.24 -9.37 -18.33
N THR A 599 -24.56 -9.16 -19.45
CA THR A 599 -23.73 -10.23 -20.05
C THR A 599 -22.37 -10.32 -19.35
N MET A 600 -21.71 -11.48 -19.43
CA MET A 600 -20.32 -11.61 -18.92
C MET A 600 -19.40 -10.59 -19.61
N SER A 601 -19.59 -10.33 -20.90
CA SER A 601 -18.78 -9.38 -21.66
C SER A 601 -18.92 -7.93 -21.18
N ASP A 602 -20.08 -7.53 -20.65
CA ASP A 602 -20.28 -6.18 -20.09
C ASP A 602 -19.56 -6.02 -18.74
N LEU A 603 -19.56 -7.09 -17.92
CA LEU A 603 -18.80 -7.14 -16.67
C LEU A 603 -17.29 -7.17 -16.94
N GLU A 604 -16.86 -7.96 -17.92
CA GLU A 604 -15.46 -7.98 -18.37
C GLU A 604 -15.01 -6.63 -19.00
N ASP A 605 -15.92 -5.86 -19.62
CA ASP A 605 -15.65 -4.49 -20.07
C ASP A 605 -15.41 -3.53 -18.88
N CYS A 606 -16.10 -3.73 -17.76
CA CYS A 606 -15.85 -2.99 -16.52
C CYS A 606 -14.53 -3.40 -15.88
N GLY A 607 -14.25 -4.70 -15.79
CA GLY A 607 -12.99 -5.21 -15.26
C GLY A 607 -11.76 -4.81 -16.08
N ARG A 608 -11.89 -4.71 -17.41
CA ARG A 608 -10.84 -4.14 -18.28
C ARG A 608 -10.52 -2.68 -17.94
N LEU A 609 -11.50 -1.88 -17.51
CA LEU A 609 -11.26 -0.52 -17.05
C LEU A 609 -10.55 -0.51 -15.68
N VAL A 610 -11.03 -1.31 -14.72
CA VAL A 610 -10.39 -1.46 -13.39
C VAL A 610 -8.93 -1.85 -13.54
N SER A 611 -8.64 -2.98 -14.20
CA SER A 611 -7.27 -3.50 -14.32
C SER A 611 -6.35 -2.60 -15.14
N PHE A 612 -6.88 -1.77 -16.04
CA PHE A 612 -6.06 -0.76 -16.72
C PHE A 612 -5.71 0.38 -15.76
N MET A 613 -6.69 0.95 -15.05
CA MET A 613 -6.47 2.08 -14.15
C MET A 613 -5.60 1.72 -12.95
N GLU A 614 -5.73 0.51 -12.42
CA GLU A 614 -4.88 0.02 -11.32
C GLU A 614 -3.47 -0.39 -11.80
N SER A 615 -3.19 -0.33 -13.11
CA SER A 615 -1.87 -0.57 -13.68
C SER A 615 -1.06 0.71 -13.99
N THR A 616 -1.65 1.88 -13.81
CA THR A 616 -1.02 3.20 -14.01
C THR A 616 -0.77 3.90 -12.67
N ASN A 617 -0.04 5.02 -12.65
CA ASN A 617 0.05 5.87 -11.45
C ASN A 617 -1.19 6.77 -11.30
N LEU A 618 -2.40 6.18 -11.40
CA LEU A 618 -3.71 6.86 -11.38
C LEU A 618 -3.78 7.98 -10.34
N ASN A 619 -3.33 7.70 -9.12
CA ASN A 619 -3.44 8.57 -7.97
C ASN A 619 -2.63 9.89 -8.11
N GLU A 620 -1.68 9.94 -9.06
CA GLU A 620 -0.93 11.15 -9.43
C GLU A 620 -1.54 11.92 -10.61
N MET A 621 -2.63 11.43 -11.20
CA MET A 621 -3.23 11.98 -12.40
C MET A 621 -4.44 12.88 -12.13
N ALA A 622 -4.68 13.79 -13.06
CA ALA A 622 -5.88 14.62 -13.16
C ALA A 622 -6.37 14.71 -14.62
N PRO A 623 -7.62 15.14 -14.87
CA PRO A 623 -8.08 15.45 -16.22
C PRO A 623 -7.29 16.61 -16.84
N HIS A 624 -6.78 16.40 -18.05
CA HIS A 624 -5.84 17.28 -18.76
C HIS A 624 -6.15 17.32 -20.26
N ASP A 625 -7.41 17.53 -20.63
CA ASP A 625 -7.89 17.59 -22.02
C ASP A 625 -7.13 18.60 -22.90
N GLU A 626 -6.56 19.65 -22.33
CA GLU A 626 -5.73 20.63 -23.04
C GLU A 626 -4.46 20.04 -23.67
N VAL A 627 -4.00 18.87 -23.18
CA VAL A 627 -2.90 18.09 -23.78
C VAL A 627 -3.29 17.56 -25.17
N VAL A 628 -4.57 17.35 -25.45
CA VAL A 628 -5.07 16.89 -26.76
C VAL A 628 -5.24 18.07 -27.71
N THR A 629 -4.13 18.48 -28.32
CA THR A 629 -4.09 19.65 -29.23
C THR A 629 -4.83 19.46 -30.57
N ASN A 630 -5.12 18.22 -30.96
CA ASN A 630 -5.96 17.89 -32.12
C ASN A 630 -6.56 16.48 -31.97
N GLY A 631 -7.83 16.31 -32.33
CA GLY A 631 -8.57 15.06 -32.15
C GLY A 631 -9.84 15.25 -31.31
N THR A 632 -10.38 14.14 -30.81
CA THR A 632 -11.54 14.10 -29.89
C THR A 632 -11.26 13.13 -28.74
N GLY A 633 -10.05 13.20 -28.19
CA GLY A 633 -9.64 12.38 -27.06
C GLY A 633 -9.94 13.05 -25.74
N TYR A 634 -10.19 12.24 -24.71
CA TYR A 634 -10.25 12.66 -23.31
C TYR A 634 -8.97 12.23 -22.62
N CYS A 635 -8.37 13.10 -21.81
CA CYS A 635 -7.03 12.90 -21.27
C CYS A 635 -7.02 12.89 -19.75
N LEU A 636 -6.46 11.83 -19.16
CA LEU A 636 -6.06 11.77 -17.75
C LEU A 636 -4.53 11.67 -17.72
N ALA A 637 -3.85 12.55 -16.99
CA ALA A 637 -2.38 12.59 -17.00
C ALA A 637 -1.77 13.04 -15.69
N SER A 638 -0.53 12.64 -15.47
CA SER A 638 0.44 13.32 -14.61
C SER A 638 1.48 13.97 -15.54
N PRO A 639 1.33 15.26 -15.91
CA PRO A 639 2.13 15.88 -16.95
C PRO A 639 3.65 15.77 -16.71
N GLY A 640 4.36 15.27 -17.71
CA GLY A 640 5.79 14.99 -17.66
C GLY A 640 6.18 13.62 -17.09
N ALA A 641 5.21 12.84 -16.57
CA ALA A 641 5.39 11.48 -16.11
C ALA A 641 4.60 10.49 -16.97
N GLU A 642 3.26 10.58 -16.99
CA GLU A 642 2.38 9.55 -17.57
C GLU A 642 1.10 10.17 -18.14
N TYR A 643 0.59 9.61 -19.24
CA TYR A 643 -0.56 10.13 -19.97
C TYR A 643 -1.44 8.98 -20.48
N VAL A 644 -2.73 9.05 -20.20
CA VAL A 644 -3.78 8.15 -20.71
C VAL A 644 -4.76 8.98 -21.52
N ILE A 645 -4.88 8.70 -22.82
CA ILE A 645 -5.83 9.39 -23.71
C ILE A 645 -6.82 8.39 -24.29
N TYR A 646 -8.08 8.49 -23.89
CA TYR A 646 -9.16 7.70 -24.46
C TYR A 646 -9.72 8.35 -25.73
N LEU A 647 -9.87 7.57 -26.81
CA LEU A 647 -10.47 7.97 -28.07
C LEU A 647 -11.81 7.23 -28.26
N PRO A 648 -12.98 7.80 -27.90
CA PRO A 648 -14.27 7.10 -27.93
C PRO A 648 -14.71 6.60 -29.32
N ASN A 649 -14.08 7.10 -30.38
CA ASN A 649 -14.34 6.71 -31.77
C ASN A 649 -13.05 6.33 -32.54
N GLY A 650 -11.93 6.20 -31.83
CA GLY A 650 -10.60 6.06 -32.42
C GLY A 650 -10.23 7.27 -33.28
N GLY A 651 -9.46 7.04 -34.34
CA GLY A 651 -8.97 8.09 -35.24
C GLY A 651 -7.62 8.66 -34.81
N SER A 652 -7.17 9.72 -35.50
CA SER A 652 -5.88 10.34 -35.20
C SER A 652 -6.00 11.34 -34.05
N VAL A 653 -4.96 11.39 -33.22
CA VAL A 653 -4.82 12.32 -32.10
C VAL A 653 -3.44 12.99 -32.15
N THR A 654 -3.34 14.25 -31.75
CA THR A 654 -2.08 14.96 -31.52
C THR A 654 -2.00 15.38 -30.06
N VAL A 655 -0.92 14.98 -29.40
CA VAL A 655 -0.69 15.11 -27.95
C VAL A 655 0.47 16.08 -27.72
N ASP A 656 0.31 17.05 -26.82
CA ASP A 656 1.40 17.91 -26.36
C ASP A 656 2.23 17.19 -25.28
N LEU A 657 3.43 16.76 -25.66
CA LEU A 657 4.41 16.14 -24.75
C LEU A 657 5.48 17.15 -24.29
N SER A 658 5.21 18.47 -24.30
CA SER A 658 6.21 19.49 -23.94
C SER A 658 6.74 19.38 -22.52
N ASP A 659 5.91 18.95 -21.57
CA ASP A 659 6.32 18.66 -20.18
C ASP A 659 7.10 17.33 -20.03
N ALA A 660 6.93 16.38 -20.96
CA ALA A 660 7.65 15.11 -20.96
C ALA A 660 9.11 15.31 -21.40
N THR A 661 10.04 15.33 -20.46
CA THR A 661 11.46 15.47 -20.78
C THR A 661 12.11 14.13 -21.09
N GLY A 662 12.38 13.88 -22.38
CA GLY A 662 13.26 12.80 -22.82
C GLY A 662 12.59 11.80 -23.75
N THR A 663 12.60 10.53 -23.38
CA THR A 663 12.00 9.43 -24.16
C THR A 663 10.69 9.01 -23.50
N VAL A 664 9.63 8.86 -24.29
CA VAL A 664 8.30 8.44 -23.84
C VAL A 664 8.00 7.10 -24.51
N ASN A 665 7.71 6.07 -23.71
CA ASN A 665 7.16 4.80 -24.19
C ASN A 665 5.72 5.03 -24.65
N VAL A 666 5.30 4.38 -25.73
CA VAL A 666 3.99 4.57 -26.34
C VAL A 666 3.36 3.21 -26.63
N GLU A 667 2.17 2.98 -26.10
CA GLU A 667 1.39 1.78 -26.40
C GLU A 667 -0.09 2.13 -26.63
N TRP A 668 -0.75 1.29 -27.43
CA TRP A 668 -2.19 1.34 -27.65
C TRP A 668 -2.87 0.18 -26.94
N TYR A 669 -3.83 0.48 -26.08
CA TYR A 669 -4.71 -0.51 -25.47
C TYR A 669 -6.08 -0.51 -26.18
N ASP A 670 -6.53 -1.70 -26.60
CA ASP A 670 -7.88 -1.94 -27.10
C ASP A 670 -8.81 -2.21 -25.90
N PRO A 671 -9.68 -1.26 -25.51
CA PRO A 671 -10.54 -1.39 -24.33
C PRO A 671 -11.64 -2.44 -24.50
N LYS A 672 -11.94 -2.86 -25.74
CA LYS A 672 -12.96 -3.87 -26.03
C LYS A 672 -12.41 -5.28 -25.92
N ASN A 673 -11.15 -5.49 -26.31
CA ASN A 673 -10.51 -6.80 -26.34
C ASN A 673 -9.48 -7.03 -25.22
N GLY A 674 -9.04 -5.97 -24.52
CA GLY A 674 -8.02 -6.04 -23.48
C GLY A 674 -6.61 -6.27 -24.01
N THR A 675 -6.32 -5.88 -25.25
CA THR A 675 -5.04 -6.18 -25.93
C THR A 675 -4.19 -4.93 -26.10
N TYR A 676 -2.92 -5.04 -25.72
CA TYR A 676 -1.90 -4.01 -25.89
C TYR A 676 -1.16 -4.15 -27.23
N HIS A 677 -0.79 -3.01 -27.82
CA HIS A 677 0.01 -2.89 -29.03
C HIS A 677 1.13 -1.87 -28.80
N ASP A 678 2.36 -2.35 -28.72
CA ASP A 678 3.58 -1.54 -28.60
C ASP A 678 3.82 -0.70 -29.89
N GLU A 679 3.86 0.63 -29.75
CA GLU A 679 4.23 1.59 -30.80
C GLU A 679 5.71 2.00 -30.69
N GLY A 680 6.40 1.55 -29.63
CA GLY A 680 7.78 1.86 -29.31
C GLY A 680 7.92 3.15 -28.51
N THR A 681 8.86 4.01 -28.91
CA THR A 681 9.20 5.21 -28.15
C THR A 681 9.26 6.46 -29.01
N VAL A 682 8.73 7.58 -28.51
CA VAL A 682 8.89 8.92 -29.08
C VAL A 682 9.80 9.80 -28.24
N ALA A 683 10.19 10.97 -28.78
CA ALA A 683 10.80 12.03 -28.00
C ALA A 683 9.70 12.94 -27.43
N GLY A 684 9.78 13.24 -26.13
CA GLY A 684 9.01 14.33 -25.54
C GLY A 684 9.66 15.70 -25.78
N GLY A 685 9.01 16.76 -25.31
CA GLY A 685 9.40 18.15 -25.54
C GLY A 685 8.67 18.84 -26.70
N GLY A 686 7.56 18.28 -27.19
CA GLY A 686 6.74 18.87 -28.24
C GLY A 686 5.53 18.02 -28.64
N ASN A 687 4.82 18.43 -29.70
CA ASN A 687 3.59 17.75 -30.13
C ASN A 687 3.89 16.55 -31.03
N GLU A 688 3.36 15.39 -30.68
CA GLU A 688 3.44 14.15 -31.48
C GLU A 688 2.05 13.67 -31.89
N SER A 689 1.96 12.96 -33.02
CA SER A 689 0.67 12.54 -33.61
C SER A 689 0.60 11.03 -33.82
N PHE A 690 -0.49 10.43 -33.34
CA PHE A 690 -0.68 8.99 -33.28
C PHE A 690 -1.99 8.57 -33.97
N ILE A 691 -2.06 7.30 -34.39
CA ILE A 691 -3.26 6.65 -34.96
C ILE A 691 -3.29 5.21 -34.41
N PRO A 692 -4.43 4.71 -33.86
CA PRO A 692 -4.49 3.34 -33.35
C PRO A 692 -4.34 2.32 -34.48
N PRO A 693 -3.64 1.19 -34.26
CA PRO A 693 -3.43 0.15 -35.27
C PRO A 693 -4.68 -0.73 -35.51
N PHE A 694 -5.78 -0.47 -34.80
CA PHE A 694 -7.06 -1.17 -34.86
C PHE A 694 -8.24 -0.19 -35.00
N SER A 695 -9.45 -0.72 -35.25
CA SER A 695 -10.67 0.06 -35.44
C SER A 695 -11.62 -0.06 -34.26
N GLY A 696 -12.09 1.06 -33.73
CA GLY A 696 -13.01 1.11 -32.60
C GLY A 696 -12.66 2.29 -31.70
N ASP A 697 -13.19 2.26 -30.49
CA ASP A 697 -12.60 3.02 -29.38
C ASP A 697 -11.20 2.48 -29.03
N ALA A 698 -10.30 3.36 -28.59
CA ALA A 698 -8.89 3.05 -28.33
C ALA A 698 -8.36 3.88 -27.16
N VAL A 699 -7.35 3.38 -26.45
CA VAL A 699 -6.63 4.12 -25.40
C VAL A 699 -5.17 4.24 -25.82
N LEU A 700 -4.66 5.48 -25.88
CA LEU A 700 -3.24 5.75 -26.03
C LEU A 700 -2.65 5.89 -24.63
N HIS A 701 -1.71 5.03 -24.27
CA HIS A 701 -1.00 5.07 -23.00
C HIS A 701 0.47 5.42 -23.24
N MET A 702 0.99 6.38 -22.47
CA MET A 702 2.33 6.89 -22.63
C MET A 702 3.01 7.14 -21.29
N VAL A 703 4.19 6.53 -21.10
CA VAL A 703 4.98 6.61 -19.86
C VAL A 703 6.36 7.19 -20.17
N THR A 704 6.79 8.20 -19.44
CA THR A 704 8.09 8.84 -19.63
C THR A 704 9.19 7.95 -19.02
N ILE A 705 10.12 7.48 -19.86
CA ILE A 705 11.20 6.59 -19.44
C ILE A 705 12.28 7.41 -18.74
N VAL A 706 12.24 7.41 -17.40
CA VAL A 706 13.20 8.08 -16.51
C VAL A 706 13.77 7.09 -15.49
N PHE A 707 14.93 7.43 -14.93
CA PHE A 707 15.39 6.83 -13.67
C PHE A 707 15.15 7.86 -12.57
N ASP A 708 14.20 7.64 -11.68
CA ASP A 708 13.85 8.62 -10.65
C ASP A 708 13.73 7.96 -9.29
N SER A 709 14.59 8.37 -8.35
CA SER A 709 14.50 7.89 -6.96
C SER A 709 13.37 8.51 -6.16
N GLY A 710 12.69 9.52 -6.72
CA GLY A 710 11.86 10.43 -5.93
C GLY A 710 12.70 11.21 -4.91
N GLY A 711 11.98 11.86 -4.00
CA GLY A 711 12.57 12.57 -2.88
C GLY A 711 13.15 11.66 -1.80
N GLY A 712 13.68 12.27 -0.74
CA GLY A 712 14.23 11.57 0.43
C GLY A 712 14.24 12.47 1.66
N ALA A 713 14.77 11.95 2.77
CA ALA A 713 14.70 12.62 4.06
C ALA A 713 15.70 13.77 4.22
N CYS A 714 15.37 14.66 5.18
CA CYS A 714 16.17 15.77 5.67
C CYS A 714 16.10 15.83 7.20
N PRO A 715 17.10 16.42 7.89
CA PRO A 715 18.30 17.06 7.37
C PRO A 715 19.38 16.05 6.95
N SER A 716 20.20 16.45 5.98
CA SER A 716 21.31 15.65 5.45
C SER A 716 22.68 16.30 5.71
N ILE A 717 23.70 15.87 4.98
CA ILE A 717 25.01 16.52 4.90
C ILE A 717 25.60 16.26 3.50
N SER A 718 26.39 17.19 2.98
CA SER A 718 27.10 17.01 1.71
C SER A 718 28.19 15.94 1.82
N GLY A 719 28.63 15.37 0.69
CA GLY A 719 29.68 14.35 0.69
C GLY A 719 29.87 13.64 -0.64
N LEU A 720 30.49 12.47 -0.59
CA LEU A 720 30.78 11.61 -1.73
C LEU A 720 29.95 10.32 -1.64
N HIS A 721 28.99 10.16 -2.54
CA HIS A 721 28.16 8.97 -2.68
C HIS A 721 28.73 8.05 -3.77
N THR A 722 28.74 6.75 -3.50
CA THR A 722 29.13 5.69 -4.44
C THR A 722 28.23 4.49 -4.26
N GLY A 723 27.95 3.79 -5.36
CA GLY A 723 27.09 2.63 -5.40
C GLY A 723 26.74 2.26 -6.84
N THR A 724 25.62 1.56 -7.04
CA THR A 724 25.19 1.12 -8.37
C THR A 724 23.78 1.58 -8.72
N ILE A 725 23.52 1.69 -10.01
CA ILE A 725 22.24 1.92 -10.67
C ILE A 725 22.02 0.73 -11.61
N LYS A 726 20.85 0.09 -11.55
CA LYS A 726 20.44 -0.95 -12.50
C LYS A 726 19.05 -0.59 -13.04
N PRO A 727 18.94 -0.12 -14.29
CA PRO A 727 17.65 0.17 -14.91
C PRO A 727 16.79 -1.09 -15.09
N THR A 728 15.47 -0.94 -15.04
CA THR A 728 14.54 -1.90 -15.65
C THR A 728 14.59 -1.79 -17.17
N ASP A 729 14.65 -0.56 -17.68
CA ASP A 729 14.45 -0.19 -19.09
C ASP A 729 15.66 0.52 -19.73
N ASP A 730 15.57 0.83 -21.01
CA ASP A 730 16.59 1.59 -21.73
C ASP A 730 16.41 3.10 -21.49
N ILE A 731 17.15 3.65 -20.52
CA ILE A 731 16.97 5.04 -20.07
C ILE A 731 17.91 5.98 -20.79
N ALA A 732 17.34 6.92 -21.55
CA ALA A 732 18.06 7.97 -22.24
C ALA A 732 18.40 9.14 -21.29
N VAL A 733 19.68 9.34 -21.01
CA VAL A 733 20.17 10.32 -20.01
C VAL A 733 21.04 11.40 -20.65
N GLN A 734 20.74 12.65 -20.31
CA GLN A 734 21.54 13.85 -20.62
C GLN A 734 21.62 14.83 -19.43
N LYS A 735 20.79 14.65 -18.41
CA LYS A 735 20.73 15.46 -17.19
C LYS A 735 20.58 14.57 -15.96
N MET A 736 21.13 15.04 -14.84
CA MET A 736 20.91 14.49 -13.50
C MET A 736 20.46 15.62 -12.57
N TYR A 737 19.19 15.59 -12.14
CA TYR A 737 18.69 16.45 -11.08
C TYR A 737 19.03 15.85 -9.71
N THR A 738 19.33 16.70 -8.72
CA THR A 738 19.57 16.31 -7.33
C THR A 738 18.48 16.93 -6.46
N TYR A 739 17.69 16.11 -5.76
CA TYR A 739 16.65 16.63 -4.86
C TYR A 739 17.27 17.41 -3.70
N PRO A 740 16.95 18.70 -3.48
CA PRO A 740 17.55 19.50 -2.41
C PRO A 740 16.77 19.38 -1.10
N CYS A 741 17.45 19.47 0.05
CA CYS A 741 16.71 19.67 1.29
C CYS A 741 16.01 21.04 1.31
N PRO A 742 14.75 21.16 1.75
CA PRO A 742 14.02 22.43 1.79
C PRO A 742 14.80 23.54 2.50
N GLY A 743 14.82 24.74 1.91
CA GLY A 743 15.56 25.90 2.43
C GLY A 743 17.09 25.82 2.33
N THR A 744 17.66 24.73 1.79
CA THR A 744 19.10 24.59 1.57
C THR A 744 19.51 24.96 0.14
N ARG A 745 20.80 24.81 -0.20
CA ARG A 745 21.30 24.89 -1.57
C ARG A 745 21.73 23.52 -2.12
N GLY A 746 21.00 22.45 -1.80
CA GLY A 746 21.34 21.08 -2.20
C GLY A 746 21.64 20.93 -3.69
N HIS A 747 22.82 20.44 -4.06
CA HIS A 747 23.20 20.16 -5.45
C HIS A 747 24.38 19.18 -5.52
N SER A 748 24.56 18.58 -6.68
CA SER A 748 25.75 17.80 -7.04
C SER A 748 26.81 18.70 -7.69
N GLU A 749 28.06 18.57 -7.27
CA GLU A 749 29.23 19.20 -7.91
C GLU A 749 29.82 18.37 -9.04
N TYR A 750 29.70 17.04 -8.93
CA TYR A 750 30.34 16.07 -9.82
C TYR A 750 29.53 14.79 -9.88
N VAL A 751 29.42 14.20 -11.06
CA VAL A 751 28.86 12.86 -11.28
C VAL A 751 29.70 12.09 -12.28
N ARG A 752 29.87 10.79 -12.04
CA ARG A 752 30.41 9.82 -12.98
C ARG A 752 29.60 8.54 -12.93
N ILE A 753 29.28 7.98 -14.10
CA ILE A 753 28.55 6.71 -14.24
C ILE A 753 29.34 5.80 -15.19
N TRP A 754 29.55 4.53 -14.81
CA TRP A 754 30.34 3.58 -15.61
C TRP A 754 29.94 2.11 -15.39
N ASN A 755 30.04 1.29 -16.44
CA ASN A 755 29.95 -0.17 -16.32
C ASN A 755 31.34 -0.82 -16.44
N ALA A 756 31.40 -2.15 -16.39
CA ALA A 756 32.66 -2.91 -16.43
C ALA A 756 33.52 -2.68 -17.70
N SER A 757 32.95 -2.11 -18.76
CA SER A 757 33.64 -1.94 -20.06
C SER A 757 34.26 -0.55 -20.25
N LYS A 758 33.67 0.52 -19.69
CA LYS A 758 34.12 1.92 -19.84
C LYS A 758 33.30 2.87 -18.95
N THR A 759 33.81 4.11 -18.79
CA THR A 759 32.97 5.23 -18.34
C THR A 759 31.87 5.51 -19.36
N THR A 760 30.63 5.56 -18.88
CA THR A 760 29.43 5.84 -19.68
C THR A 760 29.24 7.35 -19.79
N ALA A 761 29.34 8.06 -18.67
CA ALA A 761 29.18 9.51 -18.59
C ALA A 761 29.95 10.12 -17.41
N GLU A 762 30.26 11.40 -17.52
CA GLU A 762 30.89 12.22 -16.49
C GLU A 762 30.40 13.67 -16.65
N GLY A 763 30.09 14.35 -15.55
CA GLY A 763 29.50 15.68 -15.54
C GLY A 763 29.98 16.50 -14.34
N ASN A 764 30.09 17.81 -14.53
CA ASN A 764 30.60 18.74 -13.53
C ASN A 764 29.62 19.92 -13.39
N TRP A 765 29.50 20.44 -12.18
CA TRP A 765 28.69 21.61 -11.87
C TRP A 765 29.33 22.90 -12.40
N THR A 766 28.51 23.74 -13.04
CA THR A 766 28.94 24.98 -13.71
C THR A 766 28.78 26.23 -12.83
N GLY A 767 28.34 26.08 -11.57
CA GLY A 767 28.07 27.17 -10.65
C GLY A 767 26.58 27.50 -10.51
N TYR A 768 26.27 28.58 -9.81
CA TYR A 768 24.90 29.04 -9.54
C TYR A 768 24.26 29.80 -10.74
N GLU A 769 24.35 29.22 -11.94
CA GLU A 769 23.74 29.75 -13.16
C GLU A 769 22.66 28.78 -13.68
N GLY A 770 21.48 29.29 -14.05
CA GLY A 770 20.37 28.47 -14.51
C GLY A 770 19.81 27.53 -13.42
N ASP A 771 19.41 26.32 -13.82
CA ASP A 771 19.02 25.25 -12.90
C ASP A 771 20.26 24.54 -12.32
N TRP A 772 20.82 25.15 -11.28
CA TRP A 772 22.06 24.71 -10.62
C TRP A 772 21.90 23.45 -9.75
N HIS A 773 20.69 22.90 -9.61
CA HIS A 773 20.45 21.57 -9.01
C HIS A 773 20.78 20.42 -9.97
N THR A 774 20.81 20.73 -11.27
CA THR A 774 20.96 19.76 -12.36
C THR A 774 22.38 19.79 -12.93
N ILE A 775 23.03 18.62 -12.97
CA ILE A 775 24.22 18.44 -13.81
C ILE A 775 23.76 18.05 -15.21
N SER A 776 24.24 18.78 -16.23
CA SER A 776 24.10 18.38 -17.63
C SER A 776 25.34 17.62 -18.10
N PHE A 777 25.13 16.58 -18.91
CA PHE A 777 26.19 15.81 -19.54
C PHE A 777 26.42 16.28 -20.99
N ASP A 778 27.69 16.33 -21.43
CA ASP A 778 28.08 16.80 -22.78
C ASP A 778 27.41 16.04 -23.94
N LYS A 779 26.93 14.82 -23.68
CA LYS A 779 26.32 13.92 -24.67
C LYS A 779 25.17 13.15 -24.03
N LEU A 780 24.12 12.93 -24.83
CA LEU A 780 23.14 11.89 -24.56
C LEU A 780 23.83 10.52 -24.50
N PHE A 781 23.48 9.71 -23.51
CA PHE A 781 23.86 8.30 -23.40
C PHE A 781 22.64 7.47 -22.99
N ILE A 782 22.73 6.16 -23.16
CA ILE A 782 21.67 5.22 -22.75
C ILE A 782 22.24 4.34 -21.64
N LEU A 783 21.53 4.26 -20.51
CA LEU A 783 21.69 3.20 -19.54
C LEU A 783 20.82 2.02 -19.98
N LYS A 784 21.40 0.85 -20.21
CA LYS A 784 20.69 -0.30 -20.76
C LYS A 784 19.86 -1.03 -19.72
N ALA A 785 18.68 -1.48 -20.15
CA ALA A 785 17.80 -2.37 -19.40
C ALA A 785 18.59 -3.53 -18.78
N ASN A 786 18.41 -3.75 -17.48
CA ASN A 786 19.06 -4.79 -16.69
C ASN A 786 20.59 -4.77 -16.58
N GLU A 787 21.30 -3.80 -17.16
CA GLU A 787 22.75 -3.64 -16.93
C GLU A 787 23.03 -2.87 -15.62
N THR A 788 24.04 -3.31 -14.86
CA THR A 788 24.50 -2.59 -13.66
C THR A 788 25.57 -1.56 -14.00
N TYR A 789 25.33 -0.32 -13.60
CA TYR A 789 26.25 0.81 -13.71
C TYR A 789 26.68 1.26 -12.32
N ASN A 790 27.97 1.40 -12.09
CA ASN A 790 28.50 2.03 -10.90
C ASN A 790 28.37 3.55 -11.04
N TYR A 791 28.21 4.25 -9.92
CA TYR A 791 28.22 5.70 -9.88
C TYR A 791 29.17 6.27 -8.82
N THR A 792 29.56 7.52 -9.03
CA THR A 792 30.18 8.38 -8.01
C THR A 792 29.57 9.76 -8.16
N ILE A 793 28.94 10.27 -7.11
CA ILE A 793 28.35 11.61 -7.09
C ILE A 793 28.90 12.36 -5.88
N ARG A 794 29.47 13.55 -6.10
CA ARG A 794 29.88 14.45 -5.01
C ARG A 794 28.87 15.58 -4.90
N THR A 795 28.31 15.77 -3.72
CA THR A 795 27.39 16.87 -3.41
C THR A 795 28.13 18.06 -2.80
N GLY A 796 27.79 19.27 -3.24
CA GLY A 796 28.39 20.53 -2.76
C GLY A 796 27.62 21.16 -1.60
N SER A 797 26.42 20.65 -1.32
CA SER A 797 25.51 21.12 -0.28
C SER A 797 24.58 19.97 0.14
N TYR A 798 23.48 20.26 0.83
CA TYR A 798 22.59 19.31 1.50
C TYR A 798 21.53 18.70 0.54
N PRO A 799 21.73 17.50 -0.02
CA PRO A 799 20.70 16.84 -0.84
C PRO A 799 19.65 16.16 0.07
N GLN A 800 18.55 15.68 -0.50
CA GLN A 800 17.74 14.67 0.14
C GLN A 800 18.45 13.31 0.11
N ILE A 801 18.25 12.48 1.13
CA ILE A 801 18.89 11.16 1.27
C ILE A 801 17.83 10.11 1.57
N ILE A 802 17.85 9.00 0.82
CA ILE A 802 17.08 7.79 1.12
C ILE A 802 17.94 6.93 2.05
N HIS A 803 17.40 6.53 3.20
CA HIS A 803 18.16 5.95 4.32
C HIS A 803 18.44 4.43 4.19
N GLU A 804 18.40 3.95 2.95
CA GLU A 804 18.51 2.54 2.59
C GLU A 804 19.85 2.16 1.97
N HIS A 805 20.18 0.86 2.03
CA HIS A 805 21.31 0.30 1.28
C HIS A 805 20.95 0.09 -0.20
N THR A 806 19.70 -0.30 -0.48
CA THR A 806 19.13 -0.52 -1.82
C THR A 806 17.72 0.04 -1.83
N ALA A 807 17.36 0.79 -2.88
CA ALA A 807 16.00 1.24 -3.11
C ALA A 807 15.52 0.76 -4.49
N ASN A 808 14.29 0.24 -4.54
CA ASN A 808 13.50 0.18 -5.77
C ASN A 808 13.04 1.61 -6.09
N VAL A 809 13.08 2.00 -7.35
CA VAL A 809 12.83 3.37 -7.80
C VAL A 809 12.20 3.36 -9.20
N THR A 810 11.57 4.45 -9.61
CA THR A 810 11.02 4.57 -10.97
C THR A 810 12.12 4.30 -12.00
N GLY A 811 11.91 3.31 -12.86
CA GLY A 811 12.87 2.88 -13.88
C GLY A 811 14.03 2.02 -13.38
N GLY A 812 14.08 1.53 -12.13
CA GLY A 812 15.08 0.55 -11.73
C GLY A 812 15.37 0.40 -10.23
N THR A 813 16.65 0.14 -9.93
CA THR A 813 17.19 0.01 -8.57
C THR A 813 18.46 0.83 -8.40
N ILE A 814 18.62 1.45 -7.23
CA ILE A 814 19.83 2.20 -6.83
C ILE A 814 20.35 1.67 -5.49
N THR A 815 21.68 1.65 -5.30
CA THR A 815 22.33 1.18 -4.08
C THR A 815 23.32 2.20 -3.52
N CYS A 816 23.56 2.18 -2.21
CA CYS A 816 24.64 2.91 -1.54
C CYS A 816 25.72 1.93 -1.08
N GLU A 817 26.74 1.67 -1.91
CA GLU A 817 27.93 0.93 -1.47
C GLU A 817 28.67 1.71 -0.37
N LYS A 818 28.81 3.03 -0.56
CA LYS A 818 29.44 3.92 0.40
C LYS A 818 29.06 5.38 0.17
N PHE A 819 28.64 6.05 1.22
CA PHE A 819 28.61 7.51 1.34
C PHE A 819 29.67 7.97 2.36
N VAL A 820 30.42 9.02 2.05
CA VAL A 820 31.34 9.68 2.98
C VAL A 820 30.94 11.14 3.10
N ASP A 821 30.51 11.57 4.29
CA ASP A 821 30.10 12.96 4.50
C ASP A 821 31.27 13.95 4.52
N ALA A 822 30.97 15.25 4.51
CA ALA A 822 31.93 16.33 4.57
C ALA A 822 32.83 16.33 5.85
N ASN A 823 32.46 15.58 6.89
CA ASN A 823 33.27 15.38 8.10
C ASN A 823 34.16 14.12 8.00
N GLY A 824 34.04 13.34 6.92
CA GLY A 824 34.77 12.09 6.70
C GLY A 824 34.11 10.84 7.31
N LYS A 825 32.86 10.93 7.81
CA LYS A 825 32.14 9.78 8.37
C LYS A 825 31.53 8.95 7.24
N GLY A 826 31.80 7.64 7.27
CA GLY A 826 31.29 6.68 6.31
C GLY A 826 29.94 6.08 6.68
N PHE A 827 29.10 5.84 5.69
CA PHE A 827 27.80 5.16 5.76
C PHE A 827 27.64 4.26 4.52
N ASN A 828 26.75 3.27 4.56
CA ASN A 828 26.38 2.40 3.43
C ASN A 828 24.86 2.29 3.25
N ASN A 829 24.11 3.20 3.86
CA ASN A 829 22.65 3.27 3.84
C ASN A 829 22.16 4.71 3.60
N LYS A 830 22.81 5.39 2.66
CA LYS A 830 22.56 6.81 2.33
C LYS A 830 22.62 7.03 0.82
N ILE A 831 21.62 6.46 0.16
CA ILE A 831 21.35 6.67 -1.26
C ILE A 831 21.08 8.17 -1.48
N LEU A 832 21.65 8.73 -2.54
CA LEU A 832 21.40 10.11 -2.93
C LEU A 832 20.09 10.17 -3.72
N ALA A 833 19.17 11.05 -3.35
CA ALA A 833 17.96 11.28 -4.13
C ALA A 833 18.29 12.01 -5.45
N ILE A 834 18.06 11.35 -6.59
CA ILE A 834 18.38 11.84 -7.95
C ILE A 834 17.31 11.44 -8.99
N LYS A 835 17.20 12.25 -10.04
CA LYS A 835 16.49 11.91 -11.29
C LYS A 835 17.44 11.97 -12.47
N LEU A 836 17.52 10.91 -13.28
CA LEU A 836 18.24 10.85 -14.57
C LEU A 836 17.24 10.85 -15.72
N TYR A 837 17.45 11.78 -16.66
CA TYR A 837 16.53 12.04 -17.76
C TYR A 837 17.29 12.69 -18.92
N SER A 838 16.67 12.81 -20.09
CA SER A 838 17.22 13.54 -21.23
C SER A 838 16.45 14.84 -21.49
N ALA A 839 17.12 15.84 -22.06
CA ALA A 839 16.41 17.04 -22.50
C ALA A 839 15.66 16.73 -23.81
N GLY A 840 14.40 17.16 -23.91
CA GLY A 840 13.61 17.01 -25.13
C GLY A 840 14.36 17.54 -26.35
N VAL A 841 14.41 16.76 -27.43
CA VAL A 841 15.08 17.17 -28.66
C VAL A 841 14.15 18.10 -29.42
N ALA A 842 14.30 19.40 -29.19
CA ALA A 842 13.60 20.43 -29.98
C ALA A 842 13.82 20.14 -31.48
N SER A 843 12.73 19.85 -32.19
CA SER A 843 12.79 19.32 -33.55
C SER A 843 13.34 20.34 -34.53
N ALA A 844 14.61 20.16 -34.91
CA ALA A 844 15.21 20.89 -36.02
C ALA A 844 14.53 20.44 -37.31
N SER A 845 13.57 21.24 -37.81
CA SER A 845 12.87 20.96 -39.05
C SER A 845 13.84 20.88 -40.23
N SER A 846 14.14 19.65 -40.66
CA SER A 846 14.93 19.39 -41.88
C SER A 846 14.05 18.72 -42.92
N SER A 847 13.53 19.54 -43.83
CA SER A 847 12.85 19.11 -45.04
C SER A 847 13.82 18.42 -46.00
N ILE A 848 13.99 17.09 -45.86
CA ILE A 848 14.65 16.28 -46.89
C ILE A 848 13.63 15.92 -47.95
N THR A 849 13.52 16.80 -48.95
CA THR A 849 12.85 16.49 -50.22
C THR A 849 13.55 15.30 -50.91
N GLY A 850 12.74 14.43 -51.50
CA GLY A 850 13.16 13.06 -51.77
C GLY A 850 14.28 12.89 -52.81
N HIS A 851 15.12 11.88 -52.57
CA HIS A 851 15.94 11.27 -53.61
C HIS A 851 15.58 9.78 -53.77
N LYS A 852 15.18 9.39 -54.98
CA LYS A 852 15.13 7.98 -55.39
C LYS A 852 16.54 7.40 -55.33
N VAL A 853 16.67 6.21 -54.74
CA VAL A 853 17.81 5.32 -54.98
C VAL A 853 17.29 4.03 -55.59
N HIS A 854 17.89 3.63 -56.70
CA HIS A 854 17.60 2.36 -57.37
C HIS A 854 18.36 1.22 -56.71
N GLY A 855 17.63 0.17 -56.32
CA GLY A 855 18.02 -1.24 -56.43
C GLY A 855 19.32 -1.71 -55.77
N GLU A 856 19.18 -2.53 -54.72
CA GLU A 856 20.11 -3.62 -54.42
C GLU A 856 19.36 -4.87 -53.92
N SER A 857 20.06 -6.00 -53.81
CA SER A 857 19.54 -7.29 -54.28
C SER A 857 19.03 -8.30 -53.22
N ASP A 858 18.26 -9.27 -53.72
CA ASP A 858 17.51 -10.36 -53.06
C ASP A 858 18.35 -11.42 -52.29
N GLY A 859 19.51 -11.04 -51.74
CA GLY A 859 20.50 -11.92 -51.11
C GLY A 859 20.32 -12.15 -49.61
N ASP A 860 20.16 -11.08 -48.83
CA ASP A 860 20.28 -11.14 -47.36
C ASP A 860 19.04 -11.65 -46.62
N ALA A 861 17.86 -11.67 -47.27
CA ALA A 861 16.63 -12.20 -46.67
C ALA A 861 16.69 -13.72 -46.42
N LYS A 862 17.60 -14.46 -47.08
CA LYS A 862 17.70 -15.92 -46.96
C LYS A 862 18.58 -16.42 -45.82
N LEU A 863 19.55 -15.64 -45.34
CA LEU A 863 20.37 -16.04 -44.19
C LEU A 863 19.64 -15.86 -42.85
N ARG A 864 18.88 -14.77 -42.66
CA ARG A 864 18.16 -14.54 -41.40
C ARG A 864 17.12 -15.63 -41.11
N ASN A 865 16.45 -16.15 -42.15
CA ASN A 865 15.44 -17.21 -42.00
C ASN A 865 16.02 -18.62 -41.77
N SER A 866 17.31 -18.89 -41.98
CA SER A 866 17.86 -20.22 -41.66
C SER A 866 18.20 -20.35 -40.18
N VAL A 867 18.77 -19.31 -39.56
CA VAL A 867 19.23 -19.31 -38.16
C VAL A 867 18.05 -19.38 -37.17
N VAL A 868 16.94 -18.69 -37.47
CA VAL A 868 15.74 -18.72 -36.62
C VAL A 868 15.09 -20.11 -36.62
N ASN A 869 15.06 -20.81 -37.76
CA ASN A 869 14.43 -22.14 -37.85
C ASN A 869 15.24 -23.23 -37.14
N GLU A 870 16.58 -23.19 -37.16
CA GLU A 870 17.40 -24.15 -36.38
C GLU A 870 17.20 -24.01 -34.86
N GLN A 871 16.97 -22.79 -34.33
CA GLN A 871 16.71 -22.60 -32.90
C GLN A 871 15.33 -23.13 -32.47
N PHE A 872 14.31 -23.01 -33.31
CA PHE A 872 12.96 -23.52 -33.01
C PHE A 872 12.87 -25.05 -32.93
N ASP A 873 13.63 -25.78 -33.75
CA ASP A 873 13.61 -27.25 -33.72
C ASP A 873 14.43 -27.84 -32.55
N ILE A 874 15.47 -27.13 -32.08
CA ILE A 874 16.16 -27.47 -30.82
C ILE A 874 15.20 -27.36 -29.63
N LEU A 875 14.41 -26.28 -29.53
CA LEU A 875 13.43 -26.09 -28.45
C LEU A 875 12.34 -27.17 -28.44
N LYS A 876 11.84 -27.61 -29.61
CA LYS A 876 10.90 -28.74 -29.71
C LYS A 876 11.52 -30.05 -29.22
N SER A 877 12.80 -30.29 -29.49
CA SER A 877 13.50 -31.51 -29.04
C SER A 877 13.64 -31.59 -27.52
N ILE A 878 13.87 -30.45 -26.85
CA ILE A 878 13.98 -30.35 -25.39
C ILE A 878 12.62 -30.61 -24.72
N LYS A 879 11.54 -29.98 -25.22
CA LYS A 879 10.17 -30.19 -24.71
C LYS A 879 9.70 -31.65 -24.90
N GLY A 880 10.15 -32.32 -25.97
CA GLY A 880 9.93 -33.74 -26.21
C GLY A 880 10.74 -34.70 -25.33
N LEU A 881 11.81 -34.21 -24.67
CA LEU A 881 12.60 -34.97 -23.70
C LEU A 881 12.01 -34.87 -22.29
N TYR A 882 11.54 -33.68 -21.92
CA TYR A 882 10.94 -33.39 -20.61
C TYR A 882 9.70 -34.27 -20.37
N ASN A 883 8.80 -34.36 -21.35
CA ASN A 883 7.59 -35.19 -21.33
C ASN A 883 7.84 -36.72 -21.43
N ARG A 884 9.08 -37.18 -21.25
CA ARG A 884 9.45 -38.61 -21.14
C ARG A 884 10.27 -38.94 -19.89
N LEU A 885 10.57 -37.93 -19.08
CA LEU A 885 11.34 -38.04 -17.84
C LEU A 885 10.49 -37.81 -16.58
N PHE A 886 9.31 -37.21 -16.77
CA PHE A 886 8.12 -37.32 -15.91
C PHE A 886 7.09 -38.23 -16.59
#